data_AF-A0A7Y5D4A5-F1
#
_entry.id   AF-A0A7Y5D4A5-F1
#
_cell.length_a   1.000
_cell.length_b   1.000
_cell.length_c   1.000
_cell.angle_alpha   90.00
_cell.angle_beta   90.00
_cell.angle_gamma   90.00
#
_symmetry.space_group_name_H-M   'P 1'
#
loop_
_entity.id
_entity.type
_entity.pdbx_description
1 polymer ?
#
loop_
_entity_poly.entity_id
_entity_poly.type
_entity_poly.pdbx_seq_one_letter_code
_entity_poly.pdbx_strand_id
1 'polypeptide(L)'
;LTPDRPVLRGTAQNPDVYFQARETVNPYYQALPEIMQTAMNQFAALTGRQYRLFEYVGSDQAERVIVIMGSGAEAVTETIDYLQAHGEAVGLLKVRLYRPFDAKRLIAALPASCRKLAVLDRTKEPGADGEPLYKDVLCAIAQDYCSGNGKFAQMPTVVGGRYGLSSKEFTPGMIKAVFDELKKTQPKNPFTIGIYDDVTHTSLAWDDDFRTEVGRDTFQAMFYGLGSDGTVSANKNSIKIIGAATALYTQGYFVYDSKKSGAITVSHLRFGPKPIRSTYLISNNDANFIGCHQALFLGQYDLLSNAADNAVFLLNSPEPIERVWDSLPVKMQRHMLSKNIRFYVIDAYAVADKSGMGKRINTIMQTCFFAIYGVLPQAEAIAAIKHAVEKTYGKKGQRIVDLNFKAIDETLASLHVVPIPAQVSSLFDIVSRIADSAPDFVKQVTGEIIAGRGNLLPVSAMPSDGTFPTGTAAYEKRNLALQIPVWETDLCTQCGKCVMVCPHSVIRSKLFTTETVADSPATFKHTPLLGKDFPPGLSISYQVAPEDCTGCTLCVDICPIRDKSNASRKALNMQPQLPLRETERENWDYFLALPEYDRRLLKTNTIKGAMVLQPLFEFSGACVGCGETPYLKLASQLFGDRMVVANATGCSSIYGGNLPTTPWTKNTDGRGPAWSNSLFEDNAEFGLGMRIALDRQTAYAQELLNTLREPLGGNCVQALLDADQSDEAGIYEQRERVAALKQRLATLDSPAAHTLSELAEMLCKKSVWIVGGDGWAYDIGYGGLDHVLASGRNVNILVLDTEVYSNTGGQTSKATPLGAVAKFSAGGKATAKKDLALLAMDYSNVYVAHVAYAGKDTQTLSAFLEAEEHEGPSIIIAYSPCIAHGVDLSNNHRQQQLAVKSGHWPLFRFDPNRIKQGKNPMHLDSAEPSIPYRDFVMTETRFSLLWQTHPEDAERFLAQAQQDVLTRYHYYLQLSQLDWTETTRVSAVKAQLKTAATPEEASHG
;
A
#
# COMPACT_ATOMS: atom_id res chain seq x y z
N LEU A 1 -6.25 -41.84 -8.56
CA LEU A 1 -5.15 -42.55 -7.88
C LEU A 1 -5.75 -43.16 -6.62
N THR A 2 -5.98 -44.48 -6.60
CA THR A 2 -6.46 -45.21 -5.42
C THR A 2 -5.56 -46.43 -5.23
N PRO A 3 -5.17 -46.79 -4.00
CA PRO A 3 -4.39 -48.01 -3.74
C PRO A 3 -5.15 -49.29 -4.14
N ASP A 4 -6.49 -49.28 -4.20
CA ASP A 4 -7.29 -50.45 -4.61
C ASP A 4 -7.20 -50.75 -6.11
N ARG A 5 -6.83 -49.74 -6.91
CA ARG A 5 -6.61 -49.80 -8.36
C ARG A 5 -5.43 -48.89 -8.70
N PRO A 6 -4.20 -49.28 -8.30
CA PRO A 6 -3.06 -48.40 -8.38
C PRO A 6 -2.70 -48.15 -9.84
N VAL A 7 -2.36 -46.91 -10.16
CA VAL A 7 -1.84 -46.50 -11.45
C VAL A 7 -0.67 -45.54 -11.24
N LEU A 8 0.31 -45.59 -12.14
CA LEU A 8 1.45 -44.68 -12.14
C LEU A 8 1.15 -43.48 -13.05
N ARG A 9 1.45 -42.25 -12.58
CA ARG A 9 1.35 -41.01 -13.38
C ARG A 9 2.55 -40.12 -13.05
N GLY A 10 3.00 -39.32 -14.02
CA GLY A 10 4.19 -38.48 -13.85
C GLY A 10 5.51 -39.24 -14.02
N THR A 11 5.54 -40.23 -14.93
CA THR A 11 6.76 -40.99 -15.25
C THR A 11 7.82 -40.09 -15.88
N ALA A 12 9.10 -40.38 -15.61
CA ALA A 12 10.19 -39.89 -16.45
C ALA A 12 10.19 -40.66 -17.77
N GLN A 13 10.35 -39.94 -18.89
CA GLN A 13 10.31 -40.51 -20.23
C GLN A 13 11.55 -40.05 -21.01
N ASN A 14 12.15 -40.98 -21.76
CA ASN A 14 13.24 -40.68 -22.68
C ASN A 14 12.68 -40.12 -24.02
N PRO A 15 13.55 -39.59 -24.90
CA PRO A 15 13.12 -39.04 -26.20
C PRO A 15 12.45 -40.06 -27.13
N ASP A 16 12.69 -41.36 -26.94
CA ASP A 16 12.14 -42.47 -27.73
C ASP A 16 10.61 -42.59 -27.65
N VAL A 17 9.98 -42.12 -26.55
CA VAL A 17 8.52 -42.17 -26.36
C VAL A 17 7.89 -40.83 -25.95
N TYR A 18 8.68 -39.86 -25.48
CA TYR A 18 8.13 -38.59 -24.98
C TYR A 18 7.34 -37.83 -26.04
N PHE A 19 7.83 -37.79 -27.28
CA PHE A 19 7.13 -37.07 -28.35
C PHE A 19 5.79 -37.74 -28.70
N GLN A 20 5.79 -39.05 -28.91
CA GLN A 20 4.58 -39.83 -29.17
C GLN A 20 3.57 -39.65 -28.02
N ALA A 21 4.04 -39.74 -26.77
CA ALA A 21 3.21 -39.52 -25.59
C ALA A 21 2.60 -38.11 -25.57
N ARG A 22 3.36 -37.08 -25.95
CA ARG A 22 2.86 -35.70 -25.99
C ARG A 22 1.78 -35.49 -27.04
N GLU A 23 1.86 -36.17 -28.18
CA GLU A 23 0.85 -36.08 -29.25
C GLU A 23 -0.43 -36.88 -28.94
N THR A 24 -0.40 -37.83 -27.99
CA THR A 24 -1.60 -38.61 -27.61
C THR A 24 -2.77 -37.75 -27.12
N VAL A 25 -2.50 -36.54 -26.63
CA VAL A 25 -3.54 -35.64 -26.11
C VAL A 25 -4.25 -34.83 -27.20
N ASN A 26 -3.76 -34.84 -28.45
CA ASN A 26 -4.30 -34.03 -29.55
C ASN A 26 -5.82 -34.17 -29.77
N PRO A 27 -6.42 -35.38 -29.75
CA PRO A 27 -7.86 -35.52 -29.93
C PRO A 27 -8.70 -34.74 -28.92
N TYR A 28 -8.21 -34.59 -27.68
CA TYR A 28 -8.90 -33.81 -26.64
C TYR A 28 -8.92 -32.32 -26.96
N TYR A 29 -7.80 -31.77 -27.44
CA TYR A 29 -7.70 -30.35 -27.83
C TYR A 29 -8.47 -30.05 -29.11
N GLN A 30 -8.49 -30.97 -30.08
CA GLN A 30 -9.28 -30.86 -31.31
C GLN A 30 -10.79 -30.89 -31.05
N ALA A 31 -11.25 -31.68 -30.08
CA ALA A 31 -12.67 -31.77 -29.72
C ALA A 31 -13.16 -30.59 -28.86
N LEU A 32 -12.27 -29.95 -28.10
CA LEU A 32 -12.64 -28.93 -27.10
C LEU A 32 -13.45 -27.74 -27.65
N PRO A 33 -13.17 -27.15 -28.84
CA PRO A 33 -13.98 -26.07 -29.39
C PRO A 33 -15.46 -26.44 -29.55
N GLU A 34 -15.77 -27.63 -30.07
CA GLU A 34 -17.15 -28.08 -30.24
C GLU A 34 -17.83 -28.36 -28.90
N ILE A 35 -17.12 -29.00 -27.97
CA ILE A 35 -17.59 -29.23 -26.60
C ILE A 35 -17.96 -27.90 -25.94
N MET A 36 -17.09 -26.89 -26.06
CA MET A 36 -17.32 -25.58 -25.47
C MET A 36 -18.50 -24.86 -26.15
N GLN A 37 -18.64 -24.94 -27.47
CA GLN A 37 -19.79 -24.36 -28.17
C GLN A 37 -21.11 -25.04 -27.75
N THR A 38 -21.09 -26.36 -27.57
CA THR A 38 -22.25 -27.11 -27.05
C THR A 38 -22.63 -26.64 -25.64
N ALA A 39 -21.65 -26.47 -24.75
CA ALA A 39 -21.88 -25.94 -23.41
C ALA A 39 -22.45 -24.51 -23.44
N MET A 40 -21.95 -23.64 -24.32
CA MET A 40 -22.50 -22.29 -24.52
C MET A 40 -23.95 -22.31 -25.01
N ASN A 41 -24.31 -23.25 -25.90
CA ASN A 41 -25.68 -23.41 -26.38
C ASN A 41 -26.61 -23.92 -25.27
N GLN A 42 -26.15 -24.85 -24.43
CA GLN A 42 -26.90 -25.31 -23.25
C GLN A 42 -27.13 -24.15 -22.26
N PHE A 43 -26.12 -23.32 -22.03
CA PHE A 43 -26.26 -22.13 -21.20
C PHE A 43 -27.29 -21.15 -21.79
N ALA A 44 -27.32 -20.98 -23.11
CA ALA A 44 -28.31 -20.16 -23.79
C ALA A 44 -29.73 -20.71 -23.60
N ALA A 45 -29.93 -22.04 -23.70
CA ALA A 45 -31.22 -22.67 -23.46
C ALA A 45 -31.74 -22.45 -22.03
N LEU A 46 -30.85 -22.39 -21.04
CA LEU A 46 -31.22 -22.15 -19.63
C LEU A 46 -31.50 -20.68 -19.31
N THR A 47 -30.86 -19.75 -20.02
CA THR A 47 -30.76 -18.36 -19.56
C THR A 47 -31.19 -17.31 -20.58
N GLY A 48 -31.42 -17.70 -21.83
CA GLY A 48 -31.64 -16.81 -22.97
C GLY A 48 -30.37 -16.11 -23.48
N ARG A 49 -29.22 -16.27 -22.84
CA ARG A 49 -27.97 -15.59 -23.21
C ARG A 49 -27.10 -16.47 -24.11
N GLN A 50 -27.12 -16.19 -25.41
CA GLN A 50 -26.33 -16.92 -26.39
C GLN A 50 -24.88 -16.42 -26.44
N TYR A 51 -23.94 -17.35 -26.38
CA TYR A 51 -22.51 -17.09 -26.61
C TYR A 51 -21.98 -17.91 -27.79
N ARG A 52 -20.91 -17.42 -28.41
CA ARG A 52 -20.13 -18.11 -29.44
C ARG A 52 -18.66 -18.01 -29.07
N LEU A 53 -17.83 -18.96 -29.54
CA LEU A 53 -16.38 -18.93 -29.27
C LEU A 53 -15.74 -17.61 -29.77
N PHE A 54 -16.21 -17.15 -30.93
CA PHE A 54 -15.95 -15.84 -31.51
C PHE A 54 -17.30 -15.23 -31.85
N GLU A 55 -17.60 -14.07 -31.27
CA GLU A 55 -18.91 -13.44 -31.33
C GLU A 55 -18.80 -12.12 -32.07
N TYR A 56 -19.46 -12.02 -33.22
CA TYR A 56 -19.48 -10.80 -34.02
C TYR A 56 -20.65 -9.89 -33.62
N VAL A 57 -20.40 -8.58 -33.56
CA VAL A 57 -21.39 -7.53 -33.31
C VAL A 57 -21.11 -6.37 -34.26
N GLY A 58 -22.15 -5.77 -34.84
CA GLY A 58 -22.04 -4.64 -35.76
C GLY A 58 -22.63 -4.95 -37.12
N SER A 59 -22.20 -4.22 -38.16
CA SER A 59 -22.83 -4.29 -39.48
C SER A 59 -22.38 -5.54 -40.24
N ASP A 60 -23.29 -6.25 -40.90
CA ASP A 60 -22.93 -7.33 -41.83
C ASP A 60 -22.15 -6.83 -43.05
N GLN A 61 -22.16 -5.51 -43.29
CA GLN A 61 -21.41 -4.82 -44.34
C GLN A 61 -20.18 -4.06 -43.79
N ALA A 62 -19.75 -4.36 -42.56
CA ALA A 62 -18.60 -3.67 -41.99
C ALA A 62 -17.32 -3.93 -42.79
N GLU A 63 -16.63 -2.86 -43.18
CA GLU A 63 -15.30 -2.94 -43.80
C GLU A 63 -14.17 -2.83 -42.77
N ARG A 64 -14.47 -2.27 -41.60
CA ARG A 64 -13.53 -2.00 -40.50
C ARG A 64 -14.00 -2.71 -39.24
N VAL A 65 -13.16 -3.59 -38.70
CA VAL A 65 -13.51 -4.43 -37.55
C VAL A 65 -12.46 -4.31 -36.45
N ILE A 66 -12.90 -4.18 -35.20
CA ILE A 66 -12.02 -4.35 -34.03
C ILE A 66 -12.09 -5.81 -33.56
N VAL A 67 -10.95 -6.43 -33.28
CA VAL A 67 -10.86 -7.74 -32.61
C VAL A 67 -10.29 -7.53 -31.22
N ILE A 68 -11.00 -7.97 -30.19
CA ILE A 68 -10.62 -7.70 -28.79
C ILE A 68 -11.13 -8.80 -27.85
N MET A 69 -10.49 -8.90 -26.68
CA MET A 69 -10.86 -9.80 -25.60
C MET A 69 -11.09 -9.04 -24.28
N GLY A 70 -11.97 -9.57 -23.43
CA GLY A 70 -12.21 -9.04 -22.09
C GLY A 70 -13.15 -7.83 -22.05
N SER A 71 -13.06 -7.01 -21.00
CA SER A 71 -14.04 -5.96 -20.69
C SER A 71 -14.17 -4.88 -21.75
N GLY A 72 -13.08 -4.55 -22.46
CA GLY A 72 -13.07 -3.53 -23.51
C GLY A 72 -14.07 -3.81 -24.63
N ALA A 73 -14.45 -5.08 -24.85
CA ALA A 73 -15.45 -5.47 -25.82
C ALA A 73 -16.83 -4.83 -25.57
N GLU A 74 -17.21 -4.55 -24.31
CA GLU A 74 -18.51 -3.94 -23.99
C GLU A 74 -18.50 -2.45 -24.32
N ALA A 75 -17.44 -1.72 -23.98
CA ALA A 75 -17.26 -0.32 -24.40
C ALA A 75 -17.21 -0.18 -25.93
N VAL A 76 -16.56 -1.11 -26.65
CA VAL A 76 -16.56 -1.12 -28.12
C VAL A 76 -17.95 -1.38 -28.67
N THR A 77 -18.71 -2.30 -28.07
CA THR A 77 -20.10 -2.57 -28.48
C THR A 77 -20.95 -1.30 -28.36
N GLU A 78 -20.88 -0.62 -27.21
CA GLU A 78 -21.61 0.63 -26.97
C GLU A 78 -21.23 1.71 -27.99
N THR A 79 -19.94 1.82 -28.32
CA THR A 79 -19.46 2.79 -29.33
C THR A 79 -19.93 2.43 -30.74
N ILE A 80 -19.98 1.15 -31.09
CA ILE A 80 -20.51 0.69 -32.39
C ILE A 80 -21.99 1.02 -32.51
N ASP A 81 -22.80 0.75 -31.47
CA ASP A 81 -24.24 1.06 -31.47
C ASP A 81 -24.46 2.54 -31.83
N TYR A 82 -23.66 3.44 -31.24
CA TYR A 82 -23.66 4.86 -31.57
C TYR A 82 -23.22 5.15 -33.01
N LEU A 83 -22.07 4.62 -33.45
CA LEU A 83 -21.52 4.89 -34.77
C LEU A 83 -22.43 4.38 -35.90
N GLN A 84 -23.10 3.25 -35.70
CA GLN A 84 -24.08 2.70 -36.64
C GLN A 84 -25.33 3.57 -36.75
N ALA A 85 -25.85 4.07 -35.62
CA ALA A 85 -26.96 5.02 -35.62
C ALA A 85 -26.61 6.32 -36.40
N HIS A 86 -25.32 6.62 -36.51
CA HIS A 86 -24.78 7.76 -37.26
C HIS A 86 -24.22 7.38 -38.65
N GLY A 87 -24.59 6.20 -39.17
CA GLY A 87 -24.33 5.79 -40.55
C GLY A 87 -22.98 5.11 -40.82
N GLU A 88 -22.16 4.81 -39.80
CA GLU A 88 -20.92 4.07 -39.99
C GLU A 88 -21.13 2.54 -40.00
N ALA A 89 -20.68 1.88 -41.07
CA ALA A 89 -20.61 0.41 -41.15
C ALA A 89 -19.33 -0.11 -40.50
N VAL A 90 -19.37 -0.34 -39.18
CA VAL A 90 -18.26 -0.87 -38.38
C VAL A 90 -18.66 -2.15 -37.63
N GLY A 91 -17.66 -2.91 -37.20
CA GLY A 91 -17.85 -4.20 -36.54
C GLY A 91 -16.88 -4.48 -35.39
N LEU A 92 -17.24 -5.47 -34.58
CA LEU A 92 -16.48 -5.98 -33.46
C LEU A 92 -16.51 -7.51 -33.49
N LEU A 93 -15.35 -8.14 -33.38
CA LEU A 93 -15.23 -9.54 -33.06
C LEU A 93 -14.75 -9.71 -31.61
N LYS A 94 -15.63 -10.24 -30.77
CA LYS A 94 -15.31 -10.58 -29.37
C LYS A 94 -14.73 -11.98 -29.31
N VAL A 95 -13.51 -12.10 -28.80
CA VAL A 95 -12.85 -13.39 -28.56
C VAL A 95 -13.28 -13.92 -27.19
N ARG A 96 -13.98 -15.05 -27.16
CA ARG A 96 -14.45 -15.70 -25.91
C ARG A 96 -13.58 -16.89 -25.53
N LEU A 97 -13.24 -17.74 -26.49
CA LEU A 97 -12.28 -18.84 -26.30
C LEU A 97 -10.95 -18.48 -26.99
N TYR A 98 -9.97 -18.04 -26.20
CA TYR A 98 -8.64 -17.71 -26.74
C TYR A 98 -7.78 -18.95 -27.03
N ARG A 99 -7.90 -20.02 -26.23
CA ARG A 99 -7.21 -21.29 -26.46
C ARG A 99 -8.10 -22.49 -26.14
N PRO A 100 -8.11 -23.54 -26.98
CA PRO A 100 -7.49 -23.65 -28.30
C PRO A 100 -8.05 -22.62 -29.29
N PHE A 101 -7.20 -22.08 -30.15
CA PHE A 101 -7.59 -21.02 -31.09
C PHE A 101 -8.17 -21.63 -32.37
N ASP A 102 -9.50 -21.64 -32.50
CA ASP A 102 -10.20 -22.18 -33.68
C ASP A 102 -10.28 -21.12 -34.79
N ALA A 103 -9.21 -21.04 -35.60
CA ALA A 103 -9.09 -20.10 -36.71
C ALA A 103 -10.27 -20.17 -37.69
N LYS A 104 -10.78 -21.38 -37.98
CA LYS A 104 -11.89 -21.55 -38.93
C LYS A 104 -13.15 -20.86 -38.43
N ARG A 105 -13.49 -21.02 -37.15
CA ARG A 105 -14.67 -20.34 -36.56
C ARG A 105 -14.48 -18.85 -36.41
N LEU A 106 -13.28 -18.37 -36.14
CA LEU A 106 -12.96 -16.95 -36.13
C LEU A 106 -13.25 -16.32 -37.50
N ILE A 107 -12.70 -16.90 -38.56
CA ILE A 107 -12.88 -16.41 -39.93
C ILE A 107 -14.36 -16.51 -40.31
N ALA A 108 -15.05 -17.60 -39.95
CA ALA A 108 -16.47 -17.77 -40.20
C ALA A 108 -17.33 -16.67 -39.52
N ALA A 109 -16.91 -16.13 -38.38
CA ALA A 109 -17.63 -15.07 -37.68
C ALA A 109 -17.43 -13.66 -38.27
N LEU A 110 -16.32 -13.39 -38.97
CA LEU A 110 -16.04 -12.07 -39.56
C LEU A 110 -16.91 -11.81 -40.82
N PRO A 111 -17.35 -10.57 -41.12
CA PRO A 111 -18.04 -10.28 -42.38
C PRO A 111 -17.13 -10.43 -43.61
N ALA A 112 -17.66 -10.92 -44.73
CA ALA A 112 -16.90 -11.01 -45.99
C ALA A 112 -16.54 -9.62 -46.56
N SER A 113 -17.26 -8.57 -46.15
CA SER A 113 -16.95 -7.17 -46.46
C SER A 113 -15.72 -6.63 -45.73
N CYS A 114 -15.21 -7.34 -44.71
CA CYS A 114 -14.08 -6.85 -43.92
C CYS A 114 -12.84 -6.63 -44.80
N ARG A 115 -12.23 -5.45 -44.67
CA ARG A 115 -11.01 -5.05 -45.39
C ARG A 115 -9.88 -4.68 -44.44
N LYS A 116 -10.21 -4.18 -43.25
CA LYS A 116 -9.22 -3.75 -42.26
C LYS A 116 -9.61 -4.15 -40.85
N LEU A 117 -8.65 -4.66 -40.09
CA LEU A 117 -8.82 -5.08 -38.71
C LEU A 117 -7.83 -4.36 -37.80
N ALA A 118 -8.31 -3.87 -36.66
CA ALA A 118 -7.46 -3.52 -35.53
C ALA A 118 -7.59 -4.61 -34.46
N VAL A 119 -6.48 -5.28 -34.13
CA VAL A 119 -6.44 -6.27 -33.07
C VAL A 119 -5.89 -5.61 -31.81
N LEU A 120 -6.69 -5.59 -30.75
CA LEU A 120 -6.38 -4.88 -29.51
C LEU A 120 -5.95 -5.84 -28.41
N ASP A 121 -4.69 -5.72 -28.00
CA ASP A 121 -4.06 -6.51 -26.96
C ASP A 121 -3.93 -5.71 -25.66
N ARG A 122 -4.35 -6.32 -24.54
CA ARG A 122 -4.20 -5.75 -23.20
C ARG A 122 -2.93 -6.28 -22.51
N THR A 123 -1.83 -6.28 -23.25
CA THR A 123 -0.51 -6.74 -22.81
C THR A 123 0.60 -6.02 -23.59
N LYS A 124 1.85 -6.22 -23.20
CA LYS A 124 3.04 -5.77 -23.93
C LYS A 124 4.10 -6.87 -23.84
N GLU A 125 4.61 -7.31 -24.98
CA GLU A 125 5.75 -8.23 -25.08
C GLU A 125 6.97 -7.48 -25.66
N PRO A 126 7.84 -6.90 -24.81
CA PRO A 126 8.98 -6.11 -25.31
C PRO A 126 9.88 -6.93 -26.25
N GLY A 127 10.15 -6.38 -27.44
CA GLY A 127 10.99 -7.03 -28.46
C GLY A 127 10.28 -8.05 -29.36
N ALA A 128 9.01 -8.37 -29.09
CA ALA A 128 8.21 -9.20 -30.00
C ALA A 128 7.83 -8.42 -31.27
N ASP A 129 7.62 -9.14 -32.37
CA ASP A 129 7.13 -8.64 -33.66
C ASP A 129 5.63 -8.31 -33.68
N GLY A 130 4.95 -8.54 -32.55
CA GLY A 130 3.57 -8.16 -32.28
C GLY A 130 3.04 -8.85 -31.03
N GLU A 131 1.91 -8.36 -30.50
CA GLU A 131 1.26 -8.95 -29.32
C GLU A 131 0.54 -10.29 -29.63
N PRO A 132 0.23 -11.12 -28.62
CA PRO A 132 -0.27 -12.48 -28.82
C PRO A 132 -1.55 -12.59 -29.65
N LEU A 133 -2.59 -11.80 -29.35
CA LEU A 133 -3.85 -11.90 -30.08
C LEU A 133 -3.69 -11.37 -31.52
N TYR A 134 -2.95 -10.28 -31.70
CA TYR A 134 -2.58 -9.78 -33.02
C TYR A 134 -1.91 -10.86 -33.89
N LYS A 135 -0.90 -11.56 -33.35
CA LYS A 135 -0.19 -12.64 -34.07
C LYS A 135 -1.13 -13.80 -34.44
N ASP A 136 -2.01 -14.22 -33.52
CA ASP A 136 -2.95 -15.32 -33.79
C ASP A 136 -3.97 -14.96 -34.88
N VAL A 137 -4.51 -13.74 -34.84
CA VAL A 137 -5.48 -13.25 -35.84
C VAL A 137 -4.82 -13.08 -37.20
N LEU A 138 -3.62 -12.49 -37.25
CA LEU A 138 -2.85 -12.35 -38.48
C LEU A 138 -2.54 -13.72 -39.09
N CYS A 139 -2.12 -14.68 -38.27
CA CYS A 139 -1.85 -16.06 -38.70
C CYS A 139 -3.12 -16.74 -39.25
N ALA A 140 -4.25 -16.62 -38.56
CA ALA A 140 -5.52 -17.19 -39.01
C ALA A 140 -5.98 -16.61 -40.37
N ILE A 141 -5.84 -15.29 -40.56
CA ILE A 141 -6.16 -14.63 -41.82
C ILE A 141 -5.21 -15.08 -42.93
N ALA A 142 -3.90 -15.16 -42.64
CA ALA A 142 -2.91 -15.63 -43.61
C ALA A 142 -3.16 -17.09 -44.03
N GLN A 143 -3.48 -17.97 -43.08
CA GLN A 143 -3.82 -19.37 -43.35
C GLN A 143 -5.09 -19.50 -44.20
N ASP A 144 -6.14 -18.72 -43.89
CA ASP A 144 -7.37 -18.69 -44.69
C ASP A 144 -7.10 -18.22 -46.12
N TYR A 145 -6.34 -17.13 -46.29
CA TYR A 145 -5.98 -16.61 -47.60
C TYR A 145 -5.14 -17.61 -48.42
N CYS A 146 -4.14 -18.24 -47.81
CA CYS A 146 -3.30 -19.24 -48.46
C CYS A 146 -4.03 -20.55 -48.80
N SER A 147 -5.22 -20.80 -48.25
CA SER A 147 -5.99 -22.02 -48.52
C SER A 147 -6.54 -22.12 -49.95
N GLY A 148 -6.55 -21.00 -50.70
CA GLY A 148 -7.09 -20.91 -52.07
C GLY A 148 -8.61 -20.82 -52.15
N ASN A 149 -9.34 -21.10 -51.06
CA ASN A 149 -10.79 -20.94 -50.92
C ASN A 149 -11.14 -20.05 -49.71
N GLY A 150 -10.29 -19.04 -49.45
CA GLY A 150 -10.43 -18.14 -48.30
C GLY A 150 -11.70 -17.29 -48.37
N LYS A 151 -12.16 -16.83 -47.21
CA LYS A 151 -13.38 -16.03 -47.08
C LYS A 151 -13.25 -14.64 -47.70
N PHE A 152 -12.03 -14.09 -47.68
CA PHE A 152 -11.76 -12.75 -48.16
C PHE A 152 -11.18 -12.79 -49.57
N ALA A 153 -11.71 -11.96 -50.47
CA ALA A 153 -11.20 -11.84 -51.84
C ALA A 153 -9.76 -11.32 -51.89
N GLN A 154 -9.35 -10.54 -50.89
CA GLN A 154 -7.99 -10.07 -50.67
C GLN A 154 -7.70 -10.16 -49.18
N MET A 155 -6.44 -10.41 -48.82
CA MET A 155 -6.02 -10.44 -47.42
C MET A 155 -6.31 -9.08 -46.77
N PRO A 156 -7.16 -9.01 -45.72
CA PRO A 156 -7.42 -7.77 -45.00
C PRO A 156 -6.14 -7.18 -44.40
N THR A 157 -6.05 -5.86 -44.32
CA THR A 157 -4.99 -5.19 -43.55
C THR A 157 -5.24 -5.42 -42.07
N VAL A 158 -4.27 -6.01 -41.36
CA VAL A 158 -4.34 -6.23 -39.91
C VAL A 158 -3.32 -5.33 -39.22
N VAL A 159 -3.77 -4.53 -38.26
CA VAL A 159 -2.88 -3.71 -37.40
C VAL A 159 -3.01 -4.10 -35.94
N GLY A 160 -1.89 -4.05 -35.21
CA GLY A 160 -1.82 -4.37 -33.78
C GLY A 160 -1.82 -3.11 -32.92
N GLY A 161 -2.71 -3.07 -31.92
CA GLY A 161 -2.83 -1.98 -30.98
C GLY A 161 -2.77 -2.44 -29.53
N ARG A 162 -2.06 -1.70 -28.67
CA ARG A 162 -2.08 -1.92 -27.22
C ARG A 162 -2.98 -0.93 -26.51
N TYR A 163 -3.73 -1.41 -25.52
CA TYR A 163 -4.61 -0.57 -24.71
C TYR A 163 -4.67 -1.07 -23.26
N GLY A 164 -5.15 -0.23 -22.34
CA GLY A 164 -5.66 -0.66 -21.04
C GLY A 164 -4.66 -1.34 -20.08
N LEU A 165 -3.35 -1.21 -20.30
CA LEU A 165 -2.33 -1.77 -19.41
C LEU A 165 -2.50 -1.23 -17.99
N SER A 166 -2.42 -2.12 -16.99
CA SER A 166 -2.63 -1.79 -15.58
C SER A 166 -3.89 -0.96 -15.32
N SER A 167 -4.99 -1.30 -16.01
CA SER A 167 -6.27 -0.59 -15.89
C SER A 167 -6.28 0.85 -16.39
N LYS A 168 -5.39 1.22 -17.33
CA LYS A 168 -5.54 2.47 -18.10
C LYS A 168 -6.93 2.53 -18.75
N GLU A 169 -7.51 3.72 -18.75
CA GLU A 169 -8.84 3.94 -19.33
C GLU A 169 -8.91 3.56 -20.82
N PHE A 170 -10.12 3.16 -21.24
CA PHE A 170 -10.44 2.83 -22.62
C PHE A 170 -11.86 3.30 -22.94
N THR A 171 -11.94 4.56 -23.37
CA THR A 171 -13.20 5.30 -23.52
C THR A 171 -13.77 5.21 -24.94
N PRO A 172 -15.03 5.60 -25.18
CA PRO A 172 -15.59 5.68 -26.52
C PRO A 172 -14.79 6.57 -27.49
N GLY A 173 -14.21 7.67 -27.01
CA GLY A 173 -13.35 8.54 -27.83
C GLY A 173 -12.09 7.82 -28.31
N MET A 174 -11.48 7.03 -27.43
CA MET A 174 -10.34 6.17 -27.77
C MET A 174 -10.72 5.09 -28.78
N ILE A 175 -11.89 4.46 -28.62
CA ILE A 175 -12.40 3.44 -29.55
C ILE A 175 -12.68 4.04 -30.92
N LYS A 176 -13.30 5.22 -30.97
CA LYS A 176 -13.54 5.95 -32.22
C LYS A 176 -12.22 6.28 -32.92
N ALA A 177 -11.19 6.71 -32.19
CA ALA A 177 -9.86 6.96 -32.76
C ALA A 177 -9.26 5.71 -33.44
N VAL A 178 -9.47 4.51 -32.87
CA VAL A 178 -9.06 3.25 -33.52
C VAL A 178 -9.82 3.03 -34.83
N PHE A 179 -11.13 3.25 -34.87
CA PHE A 179 -11.90 3.14 -36.11
C PHE A 179 -11.53 4.20 -37.15
N ASP A 180 -11.19 5.42 -36.72
CA ASP A 180 -10.72 6.50 -37.60
C ASP A 180 -9.32 6.18 -38.16
N GLU A 181 -8.44 5.57 -37.37
CA GLU A 181 -7.14 5.09 -37.86
C GLU A 181 -7.31 4.06 -38.98
N LEU A 182 -8.27 3.14 -38.85
CA LEU A 182 -8.60 2.18 -39.91
C LEU A 182 -9.17 2.84 -41.18
N LYS A 183 -9.65 4.09 -41.14
CA LYS A 183 -10.08 4.80 -42.37
C LYS A 183 -8.87 5.14 -43.26
N LYS A 184 -7.67 5.35 -42.68
CA LYS A 184 -6.47 5.76 -43.42
C LYS A 184 -6.01 4.68 -44.39
N THR A 185 -5.42 5.09 -45.52
CA THR A 185 -4.85 4.17 -46.51
C THR A 185 -3.76 3.29 -45.91
N GLN A 186 -2.91 3.86 -45.04
CA GLN A 186 -1.89 3.16 -44.27
C GLN A 186 -2.13 3.43 -42.77
N PRO A 187 -2.92 2.59 -42.09
CA PRO A 187 -3.11 2.69 -40.65
C PRO A 187 -1.79 2.45 -39.91
N LYS A 188 -1.54 3.17 -38.82
CA LYS A 188 -0.36 3.01 -37.96
C LYS A 188 -0.28 1.59 -37.41
N ASN A 189 0.90 0.97 -37.50
CA ASN A 189 1.19 -0.34 -36.93
C ASN A 189 2.68 -0.39 -36.51
N PRO A 190 3.01 -0.76 -35.26
CA PRO A 190 2.10 -0.92 -34.12
C PRO A 190 1.61 0.44 -33.58
N PHE A 191 0.51 0.44 -32.82
CA PHE A 191 0.04 1.63 -32.11
C PHE A 191 -0.28 1.40 -30.63
N THR A 192 -0.43 2.49 -29.88
CA THR A 192 -0.98 2.51 -28.51
C THR A 192 -2.17 3.48 -28.45
N ILE A 193 -3.08 3.28 -27.50
CA ILE A 193 -4.21 4.19 -27.27
C ILE A 193 -4.43 4.41 -25.76
N GLY A 194 -4.73 5.65 -25.36
CA GLY A 194 -4.93 6.05 -23.96
C GLY A 194 -3.68 6.56 -23.23
N ILE A 195 -2.60 6.85 -23.97
CA ILE A 195 -1.36 7.49 -23.48
C ILE A 195 -0.85 8.52 -24.49
N TYR A 196 0.04 9.41 -24.05
CA TYR A 196 0.81 10.30 -24.91
C TYR A 196 2.23 9.75 -25.06
N ASP A 197 2.50 9.04 -26.15
CA ASP A 197 3.82 8.51 -26.46
C ASP A 197 4.57 9.47 -27.37
N ASP A 198 5.30 10.39 -26.75
CA ASP A 198 6.15 11.39 -27.39
C ASP A 198 7.59 10.91 -27.59
N VAL A 199 7.91 9.66 -27.24
CA VAL A 199 9.25 9.06 -27.39
C VAL A 199 9.31 8.18 -28.62
N THR A 200 8.38 7.22 -28.74
CA THR A 200 8.32 6.29 -29.88
C THR A 200 7.16 6.56 -30.83
N HIS A 201 6.34 7.59 -30.52
CA HIS A 201 5.25 8.07 -31.38
C HIS A 201 4.25 6.98 -31.79
N THR A 202 4.03 5.99 -30.93
CA THR A 202 3.07 4.90 -31.19
C THR A 202 1.63 5.29 -30.87
N SER A 203 1.40 6.31 -30.04
CA SER A 203 0.05 6.68 -29.61
C SER A 203 -0.80 7.23 -30.75
N LEU A 204 -2.10 6.91 -30.71
CA LEU A 204 -3.14 7.57 -31.51
C LEU A 204 -3.71 8.76 -30.74
N ALA A 205 -4.03 9.85 -31.44
CA ALA A 205 -4.79 10.96 -30.86
C ALA A 205 -6.28 10.61 -30.78
N TRP A 206 -6.96 11.05 -29.74
CA TRP A 206 -8.40 10.88 -29.57
C TRP A 206 -9.06 12.18 -29.09
N ASP A 207 -10.37 12.26 -29.29
CA ASP A 207 -11.21 13.32 -28.75
C ASP A 207 -11.69 12.91 -27.35
N ASP A 208 -11.27 13.65 -26.32
CA ASP A 208 -11.62 13.38 -24.92
C ASP A 208 -13.05 13.81 -24.57
N ASP A 209 -13.69 14.63 -25.41
CA ASP A 209 -15.07 15.10 -25.23
C ASP A 209 -16.09 14.22 -25.97
N PHE A 210 -15.63 13.24 -26.75
CA PHE A 210 -16.53 12.33 -27.45
C PHE A 210 -17.36 11.47 -26.47
N ARG A 211 -18.69 11.48 -26.63
CA ARG A 211 -19.64 10.74 -25.80
C ARG A 211 -20.66 9.99 -26.65
N THR A 212 -21.10 8.83 -26.15
CA THR A 212 -22.23 8.07 -26.68
C THR A 212 -23.55 8.58 -26.08
N GLU A 213 -24.68 8.31 -26.73
CA GLU A 213 -26.00 8.71 -26.21
C GLU A 213 -26.41 7.94 -24.92
N VAL A 214 -25.78 6.80 -24.64
CA VAL A 214 -26.03 5.97 -23.44
C VAL A 214 -25.80 6.75 -22.15
N GLY A 215 -24.86 7.68 -22.14
CA GLY A 215 -24.59 8.55 -20.99
C GLY A 215 -25.74 9.52 -20.66
N ARG A 216 -26.64 9.80 -21.61
CA ARG A 216 -27.80 10.69 -21.40
C ARG A 216 -29.01 9.97 -20.80
N ASP A 217 -29.23 8.71 -21.19
CA ASP A 217 -30.34 7.87 -20.71
C ASP A 217 -30.06 7.21 -19.33
N THR A 218 -28.85 7.40 -18.80
CA THR A 218 -28.37 6.75 -17.58
C THR A 218 -28.03 7.81 -16.54
N PHE A 219 -28.54 7.68 -15.32
CA PHE A 219 -28.10 8.54 -14.23
C PHE A 219 -26.69 8.16 -13.78
N GLN A 220 -25.81 9.14 -13.69
CA GLN A 220 -24.39 8.98 -13.37
C GLN A 220 -24.04 9.80 -12.13
N ALA A 221 -23.48 9.13 -11.11
CA ALA A 221 -23.09 9.77 -9.85
C ALA A 221 -21.64 9.50 -9.48
N MET A 222 -20.97 10.53 -8.97
CA MET A 222 -19.61 10.48 -8.45
C MET A 222 -19.57 10.84 -6.97
N PHE A 223 -18.80 10.09 -6.19
CA PHE A 223 -18.63 10.36 -4.76
C PHE A 223 -17.15 10.36 -4.39
N TYR A 224 -16.70 11.49 -3.85
CA TYR A 224 -15.35 11.72 -3.35
C TYR A 224 -15.33 11.55 -1.84
N GLY A 225 -14.71 10.48 -1.37
CA GLY A 225 -14.54 10.16 0.05
C GLY A 225 -13.09 9.96 0.44
N LEU A 226 -12.84 9.83 1.74
CA LEU A 226 -11.54 9.48 2.31
C LEU A 226 -11.46 7.98 2.57
N GLY A 227 -10.29 7.39 2.33
CA GLY A 227 -10.01 6.01 2.71
C GLY A 227 -10.32 5.78 4.20
N SER A 228 -11.29 4.89 4.46
CA SER A 228 -11.85 4.53 5.78
C SER A 228 -12.98 5.41 6.34
N ASP A 229 -13.54 6.36 5.59
CA ASP A 229 -14.72 7.14 6.04
C ASP A 229 -16.08 6.44 5.81
N GLY A 230 -16.07 5.30 5.10
CA GLY A 230 -17.23 4.46 4.84
C GLY A 230 -18.01 4.79 3.56
N THR A 231 -17.57 5.76 2.75
CA THR A 231 -18.20 6.17 1.48
C THR A 231 -18.41 5.02 0.51
N VAL A 232 -17.37 4.23 0.25
CA VAL A 232 -17.46 3.11 -0.70
C VAL A 232 -18.44 2.04 -0.22
N SER A 233 -18.46 1.75 1.08
CA SER A 233 -19.41 0.79 1.67
C SER A 233 -20.85 1.28 1.56
N ALA A 234 -21.10 2.57 1.80
CA ALA A 234 -22.40 3.19 1.59
C ALA A 234 -22.84 3.08 0.12
N ASN A 235 -21.96 3.41 -0.83
CA ASN A 235 -22.27 3.33 -2.25
C ASN A 235 -22.56 1.89 -2.74
N LYS A 236 -21.80 0.89 -2.26
CA LYS A 236 -22.12 -0.52 -2.51
C LYS A 236 -23.49 -0.92 -1.97
N ASN A 237 -23.90 -0.35 -0.84
CA ASN A 237 -25.24 -0.57 -0.29
C ASN A 237 -26.31 0.14 -1.13
N SER A 238 -26.09 1.39 -1.53
CA SER A 238 -27.01 2.15 -2.39
C SER A 238 -27.29 1.42 -3.72
N ILE A 239 -26.27 0.84 -4.36
CA ILE A 239 -26.45 0.00 -5.57
C ILE A 239 -27.38 -1.17 -5.30
N LYS A 240 -27.20 -1.88 -4.17
CA LYS A 240 -28.04 -3.03 -3.81
C LYS A 240 -29.47 -2.62 -3.51
N ILE A 241 -29.67 -1.50 -2.82
CA ILE A 241 -31.00 -0.96 -2.51
C ILE A 241 -31.72 -0.63 -3.81
N ILE A 242 -31.09 0.15 -4.70
CA ILE A 242 -31.71 0.58 -5.97
C ILE A 242 -31.99 -0.64 -6.87
N GLY A 243 -31.04 -1.56 -7.01
CA GLY A 243 -31.21 -2.76 -7.85
C GLY A 243 -32.23 -3.76 -7.31
N ALA A 244 -32.52 -3.75 -6.00
CA ALA A 244 -33.55 -4.59 -5.41
C ALA A 244 -34.94 -3.92 -5.41
N ALA A 245 -34.99 -2.59 -5.32
CA ALA A 245 -36.23 -1.83 -5.22
C ALA A 245 -36.75 -1.33 -6.58
N THR A 246 -35.95 -1.40 -7.65
CA THR A 246 -36.32 -0.87 -8.97
C THR A 246 -35.99 -1.85 -10.10
N ALA A 247 -36.54 -1.62 -11.29
CA ALA A 247 -36.20 -2.37 -12.51
C ALA A 247 -34.92 -1.86 -13.21
N LEU A 248 -34.21 -0.89 -12.62
CA LEU A 248 -33.03 -0.29 -13.21
C LEU A 248 -31.84 -1.26 -13.15
N TYR A 249 -31.05 -1.28 -14.22
CA TYR A 249 -29.71 -1.83 -14.19
C TYR A 249 -28.83 -0.92 -13.34
N THR A 250 -27.94 -1.52 -12.57
CA THR A 250 -27.05 -0.81 -11.65
C THR A 250 -25.59 -1.20 -11.91
N GLN A 251 -24.70 -0.21 -11.88
CA GLN A 251 -23.26 -0.41 -12.01
C GLN A 251 -22.54 0.40 -10.92
N GLY A 252 -21.47 -0.16 -10.37
CA GLY A 252 -20.56 0.57 -9.48
C GLY A 252 -19.11 0.21 -9.76
N TYR A 253 -18.29 1.23 -9.93
CA TYR A 253 -16.84 1.12 -10.00
C TYR A 253 -16.22 2.02 -8.92
N PHE A 254 -15.14 1.57 -8.30
CA PHE A 254 -14.54 2.25 -7.15
C PHE A 254 -13.04 2.40 -7.40
N VAL A 255 -12.61 3.64 -7.59
CA VAL A 255 -11.20 4.01 -7.66
C VAL A 255 -10.69 4.18 -6.24
N TYR A 256 -9.74 3.34 -5.88
CA TYR A 256 -9.02 3.41 -4.60
C TYR A 256 -7.62 3.95 -4.85
N ASP A 257 -7.11 4.72 -3.91
CA ASP A 257 -5.67 4.88 -3.75
C ASP A 257 -5.08 3.63 -3.09
N SER A 258 -3.85 3.29 -3.41
CA SER A 258 -3.07 2.24 -2.76
C SER A 258 -2.67 2.61 -1.33
N LYS A 259 -2.67 3.91 -0.98
CA LYS A 259 -2.55 4.38 0.41
C LYS A 259 -3.70 3.82 1.26
N LYS A 260 -3.35 3.12 2.34
CA LYS A 260 -4.32 2.37 3.17
C LYS A 260 -5.31 3.23 3.93
N SER A 261 -4.94 4.47 4.27
CA SER A 261 -5.83 5.41 4.96
C SER A 261 -5.56 6.83 4.49
N GLY A 262 -6.57 7.69 4.56
CA GLY A 262 -6.40 9.13 4.37
C GLY A 262 -6.15 9.58 2.93
N ALA A 263 -6.40 8.73 1.94
CA ALA A 263 -6.30 9.07 0.53
C ALA A 263 -7.68 9.16 -0.11
N ILE A 264 -7.77 9.81 -1.26
CA ILE A 264 -9.04 9.99 -1.95
C ILE A 264 -9.56 8.64 -2.47
N THR A 265 -10.87 8.45 -2.38
CA THR A 265 -11.59 7.36 -3.02
C THR A 265 -12.68 7.96 -3.88
N VAL A 266 -12.80 7.49 -5.12
CA VAL A 266 -13.80 7.99 -6.07
C VAL A 266 -14.72 6.84 -6.47
N SER A 267 -15.99 6.96 -6.12
CA SER A 267 -17.02 5.99 -6.51
C SER A 267 -17.73 6.50 -7.76
N HIS A 268 -17.86 5.64 -8.78
CA HIS A 268 -18.60 5.91 -10.01
C HIS A 268 -19.80 4.98 -10.07
N LEU A 269 -21.01 5.55 -10.00
CA LEU A 269 -22.25 4.81 -10.01
C LEU A 269 -23.07 5.15 -11.25
N ARG A 270 -23.67 4.13 -11.88
CA ARG A 270 -24.60 4.31 -12.99
C ARG A 270 -25.89 3.55 -12.75
N PHE A 271 -27.03 4.18 -13.05
CA PHE A 271 -28.36 3.58 -12.95
C PHE A 271 -29.18 3.90 -14.20
N GLY A 272 -29.73 2.89 -14.88
CA GLY A 272 -30.46 3.13 -16.13
C GLY A 272 -31.41 2.01 -16.51
N PRO A 273 -32.37 2.27 -17.41
CA PRO A 273 -33.36 1.28 -17.84
C PRO A 273 -32.79 0.24 -18.82
N LYS A 274 -31.64 0.52 -19.43
CA LYS A 274 -30.94 -0.36 -20.38
C LYS A 274 -29.74 -1.03 -19.71
N PRO A 275 -29.29 -2.21 -20.17
CA PRO A 275 -28.04 -2.82 -19.71
C PRO A 275 -26.85 -1.86 -19.85
N ILE A 276 -26.08 -1.67 -18.78
CA ILE A 276 -24.97 -0.73 -18.74
C ILE A 276 -23.69 -1.40 -19.25
N ARG A 277 -23.19 -0.95 -20.41
CA ARG A 277 -21.96 -1.46 -21.06
C ARG A 277 -20.73 -0.58 -20.85
N SER A 278 -20.90 0.54 -20.16
CA SER A 278 -19.86 1.55 -19.96
C SER A 278 -18.77 1.08 -19.00
N THR A 279 -17.85 0.24 -19.47
CA THR A 279 -16.70 -0.29 -18.70
C THR A 279 -15.53 0.70 -18.65
N TYR A 280 -15.85 1.97 -18.41
CA TYR A 280 -14.94 3.11 -18.31
C TYR A 280 -15.49 4.11 -17.27
N LEU A 281 -14.67 5.02 -16.77
CA LEU A 281 -15.04 5.98 -15.74
C LEU A 281 -16.09 6.99 -16.21
N ILE A 282 -16.82 7.59 -15.27
CA ILE A 282 -17.63 8.79 -15.55
C ILE A 282 -16.65 9.95 -15.75
N SER A 283 -16.75 10.67 -16.86
CA SER A 283 -15.75 11.66 -17.29
C SER A 283 -16.32 13.08 -17.33
N ASN A 284 -15.58 14.01 -17.95
CA ASN A 284 -15.93 15.41 -18.11
C ASN A 284 -17.36 15.55 -18.63
N ASN A 285 -18.16 16.37 -17.93
CA ASN A 285 -19.55 16.71 -18.25
C ASN A 285 -20.58 15.55 -18.19
N ASP A 286 -20.26 14.42 -17.54
CA ASP A 286 -21.17 13.26 -17.50
C ASP A 286 -21.95 13.11 -16.18
N ALA A 287 -21.42 13.61 -15.05
CA ALA A 287 -21.98 13.31 -13.73
C ALA A 287 -23.19 14.19 -13.41
N ASN A 288 -24.37 13.57 -13.24
CA ASN A 288 -25.60 14.25 -12.81
C ASN A 288 -25.58 14.58 -11.30
N PHE A 289 -24.78 13.86 -10.53
CA PHE A 289 -24.64 14.05 -9.09
C PHE A 289 -23.18 13.90 -8.65
N ILE A 290 -22.70 14.85 -7.87
CA ILE A 290 -21.37 14.82 -7.26
C ILE A 290 -21.48 15.01 -5.75
N GLY A 291 -21.04 14.03 -4.97
CA GLY A 291 -20.92 14.11 -3.52
C GLY A 291 -19.46 14.30 -3.09
N CYS A 292 -19.16 15.33 -2.32
CA CYS A 292 -17.88 15.56 -1.67
C CYS A 292 -18.02 15.37 -0.16
N HIS A 293 -17.44 14.29 0.37
CA HIS A 293 -17.60 13.92 1.78
C HIS A 293 -16.52 14.53 2.69
N GLN A 294 -15.54 15.24 2.13
CA GLN A 294 -14.49 15.93 2.88
C GLN A 294 -14.19 17.31 2.29
N ALA A 295 -14.43 18.38 3.05
CA ALA A 295 -14.16 19.75 2.63
C ALA A 295 -12.70 20.01 2.22
N LEU A 296 -11.74 19.24 2.75
CA LEU A 296 -10.32 19.38 2.41
C LEU A 296 -10.01 19.16 0.92
N PHE A 297 -10.88 18.46 0.19
CA PHE A 297 -10.71 18.20 -1.25
C PHE A 297 -10.99 19.44 -2.12
N LEU A 298 -11.74 20.42 -1.61
CA LEU A 298 -12.13 21.62 -2.37
C LEU A 298 -10.90 22.38 -2.89
N GLY A 299 -9.88 22.56 -2.04
CA GLY A 299 -8.63 23.22 -2.43
C GLY A 299 -7.60 22.32 -3.10
N GLN A 300 -7.92 21.05 -3.39
CA GLN A 300 -6.97 20.07 -3.93
C GLN A 300 -7.35 19.56 -5.31
N TYR A 301 -8.63 19.35 -5.56
CA TYR A 301 -9.13 18.71 -6.77
C TYR A 301 -10.24 19.52 -7.40
N ASP A 302 -10.26 19.54 -8.73
CA ASP A 302 -11.37 20.11 -9.49
C ASP A 302 -12.54 19.13 -9.54
N LEU A 303 -13.29 19.05 -8.44
CA LEU A 303 -14.37 18.08 -8.24
C LEU A 303 -15.54 18.26 -9.22
N LEU A 304 -15.71 19.44 -9.83
CA LEU A 304 -16.85 19.78 -10.69
C LEU A 304 -16.51 19.79 -12.18
N SER A 305 -15.27 19.46 -12.55
CA SER A 305 -14.86 19.19 -13.94
C SER A 305 -15.80 18.17 -14.61
N ASN A 306 -16.12 17.09 -13.90
CA ASN A 306 -16.97 16.00 -14.36
C ASN A 306 -18.48 16.28 -14.28
N ALA A 307 -18.91 17.40 -13.69
CA ALA A 307 -20.34 17.70 -13.52
C ALA A 307 -21.01 17.96 -14.88
N ALA A 308 -22.15 17.35 -15.13
CA ALA A 308 -23.01 17.68 -16.26
C ALA A 308 -23.75 19.01 -16.04
N ASP A 309 -24.41 19.52 -17.08
CA ASP A 309 -25.36 20.63 -16.93
C ASP A 309 -26.52 20.24 -16.02
N ASN A 310 -26.94 21.17 -15.16
CA ASN A 310 -27.98 21.01 -14.14
C ASN A 310 -27.68 19.94 -13.08
N ALA A 311 -26.41 19.56 -12.92
CA ALA A 311 -25.98 18.58 -11.93
C ALA A 311 -26.26 19.04 -10.50
N VAL A 312 -26.21 18.08 -9.57
CA VAL A 312 -26.26 18.34 -8.12
C VAL A 312 -24.86 18.24 -7.53
N PHE A 313 -24.50 19.19 -6.67
CA PHE A 313 -23.33 19.10 -5.81
C PHE A 313 -23.75 19.01 -4.34
N LEU A 314 -23.32 17.96 -3.64
CA LEU A 314 -23.51 17.76 -2.21
C LEU A 314 -22.16 17.87 -1.49
N LEU A 315 -22.04 18.77 -0.52
CA LEU A 315 -20.81 18.98 0.25
C LEU A 315 -21.00 18.68 1.74
N ASN A 316 -20.10 17.89 2.32
CA ASN A 316 -19.91 17.82 3.76
C ASN A 316 -18.94 18.93 4.21
N SER A 317 -19.43 19.91 4.96
CA SER A 317 -18.64 21.04 5.47
C SER A 317 -19.14 21.51 6.84
N PRO A 318 -18.24 21.87 7.76
CA PRO A 318 -18.61 22.52 9.02
C PRO A 318 -18.90 24.03 8.85
N GLU A 319 -18.69 24.61 7.67
CA GLU A 319 -18.98 26.03 7.45
C GLU A 319 -20.49 26.31 7.45
N PRO A 320 -20.94 27.41 8.09
CA PRO A 320 -22.32 27.86 8.00
C PRO A 320 -22.77 28.11 6.56
N ILE A 321 -24.08 27.96 6.31
CA ILE A 321 -24.71 28.09 4.99
C ILE A 321 -24.38 29.44 4.34
N GLU A 322 -24.27 30.49 5.14
CA GLU A 322 -24.00 31.86 4.68
C GLU A 322 -22.55 32.05 4.19
N ARG A 323 -21.62 31.17 4.59
CA ARG A 323 -20.18 31.27 4.27
C ARG A 323 -19.67 30.15 3.38
N VAL A 324 -20.43 29.06 3.22
CA VAL A 324 -19.97 27.89 2.45
C VAL A 324 -19.67 28.23 0.99
N TRP A 325 -20.39 29.18 0.39
CA TRP A 325 -20.11 29.63 -0.99
C TRP A 325 -18.70 30.20 -1.13
N ASP A 326 -18.28 31.05 -0.19
CA ASP A 326 -16.95 31.68 -0.19
C ASP A 326 -15.82 30.70 0.17
N SER A 327 -16.17 29.51 0.69
CA SER A 327 -15.23 28.40 0.91
C SER A 327 -14.91 27.59 -0.35
N LEU A 328 -15.58 27.87 -1.48
CA LEU A 328 -15.32 27.20 -2.75
C LEU A 328 -14.26 27.95 -3.57
N PRO A 329 -13.35 27.25 -4.27
CA PRO A 329 -12.42 27.88 -5.20
C PRO A 329 -13.12 28.60 -6.35
N VAL A 330 -12.46 29.61 -6.92
CA VAL A 330 -12.92 30.36 -8.11
C VAL A 330 -13.35 29.43 -9.24
N LYS A 331 -12.54 28.40 -9.56
CA LYS A 331 -12.86 27.45 -10.64
C LYS A 331 -14.16 26.68 -10.41
N MET A 332 -14.42 26.24 -9.18
CA MET A 332 -15.64 25.54 -8.82
C MET A 332 -16.87 26.46 -8.89
N GLN A 333 -16.77 27.69 -8.37
CA GLN A 333 -17.86 28.66 -8.48
C GLN A 333 -18.22 28.92 -9.96
N ARG A 334 -17.23 29.04 -10.86
CA ARG A 334 -17.47 29.18 -12.31
C ARG A 334 -18.18 27.97 -12.90
N HIS A 335 -17.78 26.75 -12.54
CA HIS A 335 -18.48 25.54 -12.98
C HIS A 335 -19.94 25.53 -12.52
N MET A 336 -20.20 25.92 -11.27
CA MET A 336 -21.57 25.94 -10.74
C MET A 336 -22.47 26.92 -11.46
N LEU A 337 -21.97 28.12 -11.79
CA LEU A 337 -22.72 29.12 -12.54
C LEU A 337 -22.94 28.72 -14.00
N SER A 338 -21.87 28.33 -14.70
CA SER A 338 -21.96 27.99 -16.13
C SER A 338 -22.82 26.77 -16.40
N LYS A 339 -22.81 25.79 -15.49
CA LYS A 339 -23.55 24.53 -15.63
C LYS A 339 -24.87 24.52 -14.85
N ASN A 340 -25.31 25.63 -14.26
CA ASN A 340 -26.53 25.71 -13.45
C ASN A 340 -26.63 24.62 -12.36
N ILE A 341 -25.54 24.39 -11.63
CA ILE A 341 -25.47 23.31 -10.61
C ILE A 341 -26.37 23.66 -9.42
N ARG A 342 -27.08 22.66 -8.87
CA ARG A 342 -27.83 22.79 -7.61
C ARG A 342 -26.95 22.41 -6.42
N PHE A 343 -26.86 23.28 -5.42
CA PHE A 343 -25.92 23.09 -4.30
C PHE A 343 -26.60 22.73 -2.98
N TYR A 344 -26.10 21.67 -2.35
CA TYR A 344 -26.53 21.18 -1.04
C TYR A 344 -25.33 21.08 -0.10
N VAL A 345 -25.54 21.42 1.18
CA VAL A 345 -24.52 21.32 2.24
C VAL A 345 -25.09 20.64 3.49
N ILE A 346 -24.23 19.93 4.21
CA ILE A 346 -24.49 19.36 5.54
C ILE A 346 -23.19 19.34 6.36
N ASP A 347 -23.26 19.57 7.68
CA ASP A 347 -22.18 19.22 8.60
C ASP A 347 -22.40 17.79 9.13
N ALA A 348 -21.90 16.81 8.38
CA ALA A 348 -22.12 15.41 8.71
C ALA A 348 -21.37 14.99 9.97
N TYR A 349 -20.28 15.65 10.34
CA TYR A 349 -19.56 15.36 11.58
C TYR A 349 -20.34 15.86 12.80
N ALA A 350 -20.91 17.06 12.74
CA ALA A 350 -21.78 17.55 13.82
C ALA A 350 -23.04 16.68 13.99
N VAL A 351 -23.64 16.21 12.89
CA VAL A 351 -24.76 15.26 12.95
C VAL A 351 -24.32 13.93 13.56
N ALA A 352 -23.15 13.41 13.15
CA ALA A 352 -22.62 12.17 13.71
C ALA A 352 -22.33 12.28 15.21
N ASP A 353 -21.81 13.40 15.69
CA ASP A 353 -21.58 13.65 17.12
C ASP A 353 -22.91 13.75 17.89
N LYS A 354 -23.90 14.51 17.40
CA LYS A 354 -25.25 14.60 18.01
C LYS A 354 -25.97 13.25 18.08
N SER A 355 -25.78 12.43 17.05
CA SER A 355 -26.33 11.08 16.96
C SER A 355 -25.53 10.03 17.71
N GLY A 356 -24.35 10.34 18.26
CA GLY A 356 -23.49 9.37 18.96
C GLY A 356 -22.76 8.38 18.05
N MET A 357 -22.62 8.71 16.77
CA MET A 357 -21.91 7.93 15.73
C MET A 357 -20.41 8.25 15.66
N GLY A 358 -19.95 9.28 16.39
CA GLY A 358 -18.56 9.74 16.40
C GLY A 358 -18.13 10.23 15.02
N LYS A 359 -17.00 9.75 14.49
CA LYS A 359 -16.46 10.20 13.19
C LYS A 359 -17.11 9.54 11.95
N ARG A 360 -18.21 8.79 12.11
CA ARG A 360 -18.82 8.01 11.02
C ARG A 360 -19.92 8.80 10.30
N ILE A 361 -19.62 9.24 9.08
CA ILE A 361 -20.53 10.05 8.25
C ILE A 361 -21.25 9.26 7.14
N ASN A 362 -20.93 7.98 6.96
CA ASN A 362 -21.39 7.16 5.85
C ASN A 362 -22.93 7.05 5.72
N THR A 363 -23.64 6.75 6.82
CA THR A 363 -25.11 6.67 6.83
C THR A 363 -25.76 8.02 6.54
N ILE A 364 -25.16 9.10 7.04
CA ILE A 364 -25.63 10.49 6.87
C ILE A 364 -25.53 10.87 5.39
N MET A 365 -24.33 10.76 4.79
CA MET A 365 -24.12 11.11 3.38
C MET A 365 -24.93 10.23 2.43
N GLN A 366 -25.12 8.94 2.76
CA GLN A 366 -25.99 8.05 2.00
C GLN A 366 -27.45 8.54 2.00
N THR A 367 -27.94 8.97 3.17
CA THR A 367 -29.31 9.48 3.32
C THR A 367 -29.51 10.75 2.49
N CYS A 368 -28.52 11.65 2.48
CA CYS A 368 -28.54 12.84 1.62
C CYS A 368 -28.65 12.46 0.14
N PHE A 369 -27.88 11.48 -0.34
CA PHE A 369 -27.95 11.03 -1.74
C PHE A 369 -29.36 10.57 -2.12
N PHE A 370 -29.98 9.71 -1.32
CA PHE A 370 -31.34 9.23 -1.59
C PHE A 370 -32.39 10.35 -1.53
N ALA A 371 -32.26 11.26 -0.57
CA ALA A 371 -33.18 12.39 -0.41
C ALA A 371 -33.12 13.36 -1.62
N ILE A 372 -31.94 13.55 -2.22
CA ILE A 372 -31.77 14.49 -3.34
C ILE A 372 -32.02 13.81 -4.70
N TYR A 373 -31.58 12.57 -4.89
CA TYR A 373 -31.69 11.87 -6.17
C TYR A 373 -33.16 11.61 -6.56
N GLY A 374 -34.01 11.25 -5.60
CA GLY A 374 -35.46 11.12 -5.84
C GLY A 374 -35.89 9.94 -6.72
N VAL A 375 -35.03 8.94 -6.95
CA VAL A 375 -35.40 7.70 -7.70
C VAL A 375 -36.47 6.86 -7.01
N LEU A 376 -36.55 6.97 -5.69
CA LEU A 376 -37.62 6.41 -4.86
C LEU A 376 -38.34 7.56 -4.17
N PRO A 377 -39.66 7.46 -3.94
CA PRO A 377 -40.36 8.36 -3.04
C PRO A 377 -39.64 8.42 -1.70
N GLN A 378 -39.52 9.62 -1.12
CA GLN A 378 -38.68 9.86 0.07
C GLN A 378 -39.00 8.90 1.23
N ALA A 379 -40.28 8.62 1.48
CA ALA A 379 -40.71 7.69 2.52
C ALA A 379 -40.23 6.24 2.26
N GLU A 380 -40.28 5.78 1.01
CA GLU A 380 -39.82 4.46 0.60
C GLU A 380 -38.30 4.35 0.67
N ALA A 381 -37.58 5.40 0.26
CA ALA A 381 -36.12 5.47 0.36
C ALA A 381 -35.65 5.37 1.82
N ILE A 382 -36.26 6.13 2.74
CA ILE A 382 -35.95 6.09 4.17
C ILE A 382 -36.24 4.70 4.75
N ALA A 383 -37.39 4.12 4.43
CA ALA A 383 -37.75 2.77 4.88
C ALA A 383 -36.74 1.72 4.39
N ALA A 384 -36.32 1.80 3.12
CA ALA A 384 -35.32 0.90 2.55
C ALA A 384 -33.94 1.04 3.20
N ILE A 385 -33.50 2.27 3.50
CA ILE A 385 -32.23 2.53 4.21
C ILE A 385 -32.31 1.96 5.64
N LYS A 386 -33.39 2.24 6.38
CA LYS A 386 -33.58 1.72 7.75
C LYS A 386 -33.61 0.19 7.76
N HIS A 387 -34.30 -0.44 6.81
CA HIS A 387 -34.29 -1.90 6.65
C HIS A 387 -32.89 -2.45 6.34
N ALA A 388 -32.12 -1.79 5.48
CA ALA A 388 -30.74 -2.18 5.18
C ALA A 388 -29.82 -2.06 6.41
N VAL A 389 -30.02 -1.03 7.24
CA VAL A 389 -29.32 -0.84 8.53
C VAL A 389 -29.65 -1.99 9.48
N GLU A 390 -30.91 -2.36 9.67
CA GLU A 390 -31.30 -3.51 10.50
C GLU A 390 -30.66 -4.82 10.01
N LYS A 391 -30.72 -5.08 8.71
CA LYS A 391 -30.12 -6.28 8.11
C LYS A 391 -28.60 -6.33 8.33
N THR A 392 -27.93 -5.18 8.29
CA THR A 392 -26.46 -5.09 8.41
C THR A 392 -25.98 -5.07 9.86
N TYR A 393 -26.69 -4.36 10.74
CA TYR A 393 -26.24 -4.05 12.09
C TYR A 393 -27.10 -4.68 13.19
N GLY A 394 -28.25 -5.27 12.89
CA GLY A 394 -29.12 -5.92 13.88
C GLY A 394 -28.40 -7.02 14.66
N LYS A 395 -27.52 -7.78 13.99
CA LYS A 395 -26.66 -8.78 14.65
C LYS A 395 -25.58 -8.19 15.58
N LYS A 396 -25.28 -6.90 15.48
CA LYS A 396 -24.29 -6.20 16.30
C LYS A 396 -24.90 -5.51 17.52
N GLY A 397 -26.22 -5.59 17.69
CA GLY A 397 -26.97 -5.07 18.84
C GLY A 397 -27.87 -3.88 18.51
N GLN A 398 -29.03 -3.82 19.18
CA GLN A 398 -30.08 -2.83 18.94
C GLN A 398 -29.60 -1.38 19.08
N ARG A 399 -28.72 -1.11 20.06
CA ARG A 399 -28.13 0.22 20.26
C ARG A 399 -27.48 0.79 18.99
N ILE A 400 -26.76 -0.02 18.22
CA ILE A 400 -26.10 0.45 16.98
C ILE A 400 -27.15 0.77 15.91
N VAL A 401 -28.22 -0.01 15.82
CA VAL A 401 -29.34 0.23 14.91
C VAL A 401 -30.02 1.56 15.26
N ASP A 402 -30.34 1.77 16.54
CA ASP A 402 -31.01 2.99 17.02
C ASP A 402 -30.18 4.24 16.75
N LEU A 403 -28.85 4.18 16.95
CA LEU A 403 -27.93 5.29 16.62
C LEU A 403 -27.95 5.62 15.12
N ASN A 404 -28.00 4.60 14.25
CA ASN A 404 -28.10 4.83 12.81
C ASN A 404 -29.47 5.40 12.42
N PHE A 405 -30.55 4.95 13.06
CA PHE A 405 -31.89 5.49 12.81
C PHE A 405 -31.98 6.96 13.19
N LYS A 406 -31.47 7.31 14.38
CA LYS A 406 -31.35 8.69 14.83
C LYS A 406 -30.55 9.54 13.83
N ALA A 407 -29.42 9.02 13.34
CA ALA A 407 -28.61 9.72 12.35
C ALA A 407 -29.36 9.96 11.03
N ILE A 408 -30.14 8.99 10.53
CA ILE A 408 -30.97 9.15 9.33
C ILE A 408 -32.00 10.27 9.51
N ASP A 409 -32.68 10.30 10.66
CA ASP A 409 -33.72 11.28 10.94
C ASP A 409 -33.14 12.69 11.14
N GLU A 410 -32.03 12.83 11.88
CA GLU A 410 -31.32 14.11 12.05
C GLU A 410 -30.72 14.65 10.74
N THR A 411 -30.33 13.77 9.82
CA THR A 411 -29.75 14.15 8.52
C THR A 411 -30.72 14.99 7.71
N LEU A 412 -31.99 14.58 7.61
CA LEU A 412 -32.99 15.26 6.80
C LEU A 412 -33.30 16.67 7.31
N ALA A 413 -33.24 16.87 8.62
CA ALA A 413 -33.41 18.19 9.24
C ALA A 413 -32.18 19.10 9.08
N SER A 414 -31.00 18.52 8.82
CA SER A 414 -29.71 19.23 8.76
C SER A 414 -29.15 19.35 7.33
N LEU A 415 -29.91 18.91 6.32
CA LEU A 415 -29.56 19.05 4.91
C LEU A 415 -30.12 20.36 4.36
N HIS A 416 -29.25 21.22 3.85
CA HIS A 416 -29.64 22.56 3.42
C HIS A 416 -29.35 22.79 1.93
N VAL A 417 -30.28 23.46 1.25
CA VAL A 417 -30.06 24.00 -0.10
C VAL A 417 -29.34 25.34 0.04
N VAL A 418 -28.25 25.52 -0.70
CA VAL A 418 -27.46 26.77 -0.68
C VAL A 418 -27.88 27.62 -1.88
N PRO A 419 -28.41 28.85 -1.67
CA PRO A 419 -28.64 29.79 -2.76
C PRO A 419 -27.32 30.18 -3.42
N ILE A 420 -27.21 30.01 -4.74
CA ILE A 420 -26.00 30.36 -5.50
C ILE A 420 -26.08 31.83 -5.93
N PRO A 421 -25.10 32.69 -5.56
CA PRO A 421 -25.02 34.06 -6.04
C PRO A 421 -24.82 34.15 -7.55
N ALA A 422 -25.16 35.27 -8.18
CA ALA A 422 -25.00 35.46 -9.63
C ALA A 422 -23.55 35.63 -10.10
N GLN A 423 -22.60 35.83 -9.17
CA GLN A 423 -21.20 36.14 -9.49
C GLN A 423 -20.26 35.30 -8.63
N VAL A 424 -19.06 35.08 -9.18
CA VAL A 424 -17.94 34.50 -8.43
C VAL A 424 -17.46 35.52 -7.39
N SER A 425 -17.39 35.10 -6.12
CA SER A 425 -16.95 35.90 -4.98
C SER A 425 -15.65 35.40 -4.34
N SER A 426 -15.22 34.16 -4.67
CA SER A 426 -14.04 33.55 -4.06
C SER A 426 -12.76 34.32 -4.37
N LEU A 427 -11.87 34.40 -3.38
CA LEU A 427 -10.57 35.06 -3.47
C LEU A 427 -9.41 34.09 -3.67
N PHE A 428 -9.68 32.79 -3.77
CA PHE A 428 -8.65 31.77 -3.95
C PHE A 428 -9.07 30.74 -5.01
N ASP A 429 -8.08 30.06 -5.60
CA ASP A 429 -8.31 28.97 -6.54
C ASP A 429 -7.52 27.73 -6.13
N ILE A 430 -7.73 26.62 -6.84
CA ILE A 430 -6.95 25.39 -6.65
C ILE A 430 -5.51 25.66 -7.12
N VAL A 431 -4.57 25.65 -6.18
CA VAL A 431 -3.14 25.86 -6.45
C VAL A 431 -2.36 24.58 -6.16
N SER A 432 -1.26 24.38 -6.89
CA SER A 432 -0.30 23.32 -6.56
C SER A 432 0.21 23.53 -5.14
N ARG A 433 0.21 22.46 -4.35
CA ARG A 433 0.84 22.45 -3.02
C ARG A 433 2.35 22.23 -3.08
N ILE A 434 2.86 21.86 -4.24
CA ILE A 434 4.29 21.69 -4.46
C ILE A 434 4.89 23.08 -4.62
N ALA A 435 5.79 23.46 -3.70
CA ALA A 435 6.49 24.74 -3.74
C ALA A 435 7.34 24.87 -5.02
N ASP A 436 7.49 26.11 -5.51
CA ASP A 436 8.28 26.40 -6.73
C ASP A 436 9.76 26.01 -6.57
N SER A 437 10.25 25.99 -5.34
CA SER A 437 11.60 25.55 -4.95
C SER A 437 11.81 24.04 -4.97
N ALA A 438 10.75 23.23 -5.16
CA ALA A 438 10.88 21.78 -5.24
C ALA A 438 11.63 21.34 -6.53
N PRO A 439 12.27 20.16 -6.53
CA PRO A 439 12.95 19.63 -7.72
C PRO A 439 12.01 19.50 -8.92
N ASP A 440 12.54 19.66 -10.13
CA ASP A 440 11.72 19.67 -11.35
C ASP A 440 10.91 18.38 -11.56
N PHE A 441 11.50 17.22 -11.27
CA PHE A 441 10.76 15.94 -11.32
C PHE A 441 9.58 15.95 -10.32
N VAL A 442 9.77 16.51 -9.13
CA VAL A 442 8.69 16.60 -8.12
C VAL A 442 7.58 17.52 -8.60
N LYS A 443 7.91 18.68 -9.19
CA LYS A 443 6.92 19.63 -9.70
C LYS A 443 6.16 19.08 -10.90
N GLN A 444 6.88 18.56 -11.88
CA GLN A 444 6.34 18.22 -13.21
C GLN A 444 5.73 16.82 -13.27
N VAL A 445 6.18 15.88 -12.42
CA VAL A 445 5.72 14.48 -12.44
C VAL A 445 4.95 14.15 -11.17
N THR A 446 5.62 14.20 -10.01
CA THR A 446 5.00 13.84 -8.73
C THR A 446 3.79 14.73 -8.41
N GLY A 447 3.90 16.05 -8.63
CA GLY A 447 2.85 17.03 -8.38
C GLY A 447 1.60 16.79 -9.24
N GLU A 448 1.79 16.42 -10.52
CA GLU A 448 0.69 16.08 -11.41
C GLU A 448 -0.03 14.80 -10.99
N ILE A 449 0.69 13.78 -10.51
CA ILE A 449 0.07 12.56 -9.99
C ILE A 449 -0.69 12.86 -8.69
N ILE A 450 -0.10 13.63 -7.75
CA ILE A 450 -0.77 14.07 -6.51
C ILE A 450 -2.07 14.84 -6.84
N ALA A 451 -2.04 15.69 -7.87
CA ALA A 451 -3.21 16.46 -8.29
C ALA A 451 -4.25 15.66 -9.09
N GLY A 452 -4.07 14.33 -9.22
CA GLY A 452 -4.99 13.44 -9.94
C GLY A 452 -4.87 13.50 -11.47
N ARG A 453 -3.81 14.14 -12.00
CA ARG A 453 -3.58 14.37 -13.43
C ARG A 453 -2.49 13.48 -14.04
N GLY A 454 -2.09 12.40 -13.35
CA GLY A 454 -1.06 11.48 -13.84
C GLY A 454 -1.35 10.82 -15.20
N ASN A 455 -2.61 10.80 -15.67
CA ASN A 455 -2.94 10.34 -17.03
C ASN A 455 -2.49 11.30 -18.15
N LEU A 456 -2.19 12.56 -17.83
CA LEU A 456 -1.71 13.57 -18.78
C LEU A 456 -0.20 13.51 -18.98
N LEU A 457 0.52 12.79 -18.12
CA LEU A 457 1.97 12.66 -18.23
C LEU A 457 2.34 11.85 -19.48
N PRO A 458 3.24 12.37 -20.33
CA PRO A 458 3.71 11.65 -21.50
C PRO A 458 4.74 10.58 -21.13
N VAL A 459 5.07 9.71 -22.08
CA VAL A 459 6.08 8.64 -21.89
C VAL A 459 7.45 9.22 -21.50
N SER A 460 7.84 10.36 -22.08
CA SER A 460 9.12 11.03 -21.77
C SER A 460 9.26 11.50 -20.31
N ALA A 461 8.14 11.67 -19.59
CA ALA A 461 8.15 12.09 -18.19
C ALA A 461 8.47 10.94 -17.22
N MET A 462 8.41 9.69 -17.67
CA MET A 462 8.60 8.52 -16.83
C MET A 462 10.03 7.97 -16.94
N PRO A 463 10.66 7.55 -15.82
CA PRO A 463 11.97 6.91 -15.87
C PRO A 463 11.90 5.56 -16.59
N SER A 464 12.88 5.27 -17.45
CA SER A 464 12.88 4.06 -18.30
C SER A 464 13.05 2.75 -17.54
N ASP A 465 13.61 2.82 -16.33
CA ASP A 465 13.88 1.69 -15.44
C ASP A 465 12.95 1.66 -14.20
N GLY A 466 12.06 2.66 -14.09
CA GLY A 466 11.19 2.79 -12.92
C GLY A 466 11.88 3.35 -11.66
N THR A 467 13.06 3.98 -11.77
CA THR A 467 13.74 4.61 -10.62
C THR A 467 13.14 5.98 -10.31
N PHE A 468 12.60 6.15 -9.10
CA PHE A 468 11.99 7.40 -8.63
C PHE A 468 12.83 8.10 -7.54
N PRO A 469 12.72 9.43 -7.40
CA PRO A 469 13.38 10.15 -6.31
C PRO A 469 12.79 9.79 -4.94
N THR A 470 13.66 9.81 -3.93
CA THR A 470 13.34 9.66 -2.50
C THR A 470 12.90 11.00 -1.89
N GLY A 471 12.26 10.96 -0.73
CA GLY A 471 11.92 12.13 0.10
C GLY A 471 10.69 12.90 -0.41
N THR A 472 9.91 12.28 -1.29
CA THR A 472 8.79 12.96 -1.95
C THR A 472 7.53 13.06 -1.09
N ALA A 473 7.39 12.24 -0.03
CA ALA A 473 6.28 12.34 0.91
C ALA A 473 6.23 13.68 1.67
N ALA A 474 7.37 14.36 1.85
CA ALA A 474 7.43 15.65 2.52
C ALA A 474 6.65 16.76 1.80
N TYR A 475 6.42 16.61 0.48
CA TYR A 475 5.70 17.60 -0.33
C TYR A 475 4.18 17.38 -0.38
N GLU A 476 3.66 16.27 0.15
CA GLU A 476 2.25 15.93 0.00
C GLU A 476 1.33 16.76 0.91
N LYS A 477 1.76 17.01 2.15
CA LYS A 477 1.04 17.83 3.15
C LYS A 477 -0.47 17.54 3.19
N ARG A 478 -0.79 16.29 3.51
CA ARG A 478 -2.12 15.68 3.32
C ARG A 478 -3.23 16.33 4.15
N ASN A 479 -2.86 16.90 5.29
CA ASN A 479 -3.69 17.63 6.23
C ASN A 479 -4.92 16.85 6.71
N LEU A 480 -4.68 15.68 7.33
CA LEU A 480 -5.73 14.74 7.74
C LEU A 480 -6.22 14.92 9.17
N ALA A 481 -5.38 15.47 10.05
CA ALA A 481 -5.68 15.56 11.47
C ALA A 481 -6.70 16.67 11.79
N LEU A 482 -7.76 16.31 12.51
CA LEU A 482 -8.67 17.29 13.14
C LEU A 482 -8.06 17.91 14.40
N GLN A 483 -7.16 17.19 15.06
CA GLN A 483 -6.44 17.62 16.26
C GLN A 483 -4.97 17.24 16.16
N ILE A 484 -4.09 18.08 16.69
CA ILE A 484 -2.64 17.88 16.73
C ILE A 484 -2.12 17.94 18.17
N PRO A 485 -1.00 17.26 18.48
CA PRO A 485 -0.37 17.35 19.80
C PRO A 485 0.28 18.73 20.02
N VAL A 486 0.05 19.33 21.19
CA VAL A 486 0.65 20.59 21.64
C VAL A 486 1.57 20.32 22.82
N TRP A 487 2.80 20.83 22.74
CA TRP A 487 3.86 20.61 23.72
C TRP A 487 3.85 21.66 24.84
N GLU A 488 3.92 21.19 26.10
CA GLU A 488 4.04 21.99 27.32
C GLU A 488 5.50 21.89 27.84
N THR A 489 6.27 22.96 27.66
CA THR A 489 7.72 22.98 27.91
C THR A 489 8.09 22.91 29.40
N ASP A 490 7.24 23.44 30.27
CA ASP A 490 7.40 23.49 31.74
C ASP A 490 7.28 22.12 32.40
N LEU A 491 6.50 21.21 31.80
CA LEU A 491 6.28 19.86 32.31
C LEU A 491 7.25 18.83 31.71
N CYS A 492 7.73 19.04 30.49
CA CYS A 492 8.39 18.00 29.71
C CYS A 492 9.74 17.54 30.30
N THR A 493 9.91 16.24 30.51
CA THR A 493 11.17 15.62 30.98
C THR A 493 12.16 15.30 29.86
N GLN A 494 11.84 15.65 28.61
CA GLN A 494 12.72 15.49 27.45
C GLN A 494 13.16 14.04 27.18
N CYS A 495 12.24 13.08 27.33
CA CYS A 495 12.56 11.64 27.23
C CYS A 495 12.58 11.05 25.81
N GLY A 496 12.12 11.76 24.77
CA GLY A 496 12.10 11.26 23.39
C GLY A 496 10.98 10.24 23.05
N LYS A 497 10.23 9.72 24.03
CA LYS A 497 9.23 8.65 23.78
C LYS A 497 8.14 9.02 22.77
N CYS A 498 7.68 10.27 22.76
CA CYS A 498 6.69 10.76 21.80
C CYS A 498 7.19 10.68 20.34
N VAL A 499 8.49 10.92 20.12
CA VAL A 499 9.16 10.78 18.81
C VAL A 499 9.36 9.31 18.45
N MET A 500 9.67 8.45 19.43
CA MET A 500 9.83 7.01 19.22
C MET A 500 8.57 6.35 18.66
N VAL A 501 7.42 6.62 19.28
CA VAL A 501 6.17 5.93 18.95
C VAL A 501 5.44 6.50 17.74
N CYS A 502 5.87 7.65 17.21
CA CYS A 502 5.16 8.31 16.13
C CYS A 502 5.24 7.47 14.84
N PRO A 503 4.12 6.96 14.31
CA PRO A 503 4.13 6.11 13.12
C PRO A 503 4.38 6.86 11.81
N HIS A 504 4.41 8.19 11.83
CA HIS A 504 4.53 9.04 10.64
C HIS A 504 5.69 10.04 10.72
N SER A 505 6.51 10.00 11.79
CA SER A 505 7.61 10.96 12.02
C SER A 505 7.17 12.43 12.02
N VAL A 506 5.94 12.69 12.50
CA VAL A 506 5.31 14.03 12.52
C VAL A 506 5.62 14.83 13.77
N ILE A 507 6.15 14.20 14.82
CA ILE A 507 6.73 14.88 15.97
C ILE A 507 8.20 14.49 16.05
N ARG A 508 9.08 15.48 16.06
CA ARG A 508 10.54 15.29 16.07
C ARG A 508 11.19 16.10 17.17
N SER A 509 12.41 15.73 17.55
CA SER A 509 13.24 16.52 18.44
C SER A 509 14.56 16.90 17.80
N LYS A 510 15.02 18.12 18.05
CA LYS A 510 16.37 18.60 17.69
C LYS A 510 17.04 19.23 18.90
N LEU A 511 18.36 19.06 18.98
CA LEU A 511 19.24 19.76 19.90
C LEU A 511 20.01 20.84 19.15
N PHE A 512 20.11 22.02 19.72
CA PHE A 512 20.80 23.16 19.13
C PHE A 512 21.36 24.07 20.23
N THR A 513 22.31 24.94 19.90
CA THR A 513 22.80 25.93 20.86
C THR A 513 21.71 26.97 21.12
N THR A 514 21.59 27.44 22.36
CA THR A 514 20.56 28.42 22.74
C THR A 514 20.69 29.74 21.97
N GLU A 515 21.89 30.07 21.49
CA GLU A 515 22.13 31.24 20.64
C GLU A 515 21.51 31.11 19.25
N THR A 516 21.38 29.89 18.72
CA THR A 516 20.85 29.64 17.36
C THR A 516 19.37 30.05 17.22
N VAL A 517 18.65 30.16 18.35
CA VAL A 517 17.21 30.46 18.39
C VAL A 517 16.87 31.88 18.84
N ALA A 518 17.85 32.78 18.87
CA ALA A 518 17.64 34.18 19.22
C ALA A 518 16.58 34.86 18.33
N ASP A 519 16.56 34.52 17.03
CA ASP A 519 15.62 35.04 16.03
C ASP A 519 14.49 34.05 15.68
N SER A 520 14.18 33.12 16.58
CA SER A 520 13.09 32.14 16.35
C SER A 520 11.71 32.82 16.31
N PRO A 521 10.73 32.23 15.57
CA PRO A 521 9.35 32.73 15.60
C PRO A 521 8.82 32.84 17.03
N ALA A 522 8.01 33.86 17.32
CA ALA A 522 7.51 34.11 18.69
C ALA A 522 6.71 32.92 19.28
N THR A 523 6.18 32.04 18.44
CA THR A 523 5.44 30.84 18.85
C THR A 523 6.30 29.57 18.88
N PHE A 524 7.55 29.64 18.44
CA PHE A 524 8.47 28.50 18.40
C PHE A 524 8.89 28.12 19.82
N LYS A 525 8.49 26.93 20.25
CA LYS A 525 8.79 26.46 21.61
C LYS A 525 10.15 25.78 21.64
N HIS A 526 10.96 26.14 22.62
CA HIS A 526 12.16 25.40 23.03
C HIS A 526 12.37 25.54 24.54
N THR A 527 13.21 24.69 25.12
CA THR A 527 13.58 24.75 26.54
C THR A 527 15.03 24.32 26.74
N PRO A 528 15.75 24.84 27.76
CA PRO A 528 17.09 24.39 28.08
C PRO A 528 17.15 22.87 28.29
N LEU A 529 18.21 22.25 27.79
CA LEU A 529 18.41 20.81 27.89
C LEU A 529 18.61 20.38 29.35
N LEU A 530 17.84 19.37 29.77
CA LEU A 530 17.93 18.78 31.11
C LEU A 530 18.94 17.63 31.13
N GLY A 531 19.73 17.55 32.20
CA GLY A 531 20.69 16.47 32.45
C GLY A 531 22.14 16.85 32.14
N LYS A 532 23.08 15.97 32.53
CA LYS A 532 24.54 16.17 32.37
C LYS A 532 25.13 15.40 31.18
N ASP A 533 24.29 14.72 30.40
CA ASP A 533 24.72 13.89 29.27
C ASP A 533 25.20 14.69 28.06
N PHE A 534 25.00 16.01 28.08
CA PHE A 534 25.30 16.92 26.99
C PHE A 534 26.00 18.19 27.51
N PRO A 535 26.77 18.89 26.67
CA PRO A 535 27.38 20.17 27.03
C PRO A 535 26.35 21.21 27.51
N PRO A 536 26.74 22.13 28.42
CA PRO A 536 25.87 23.25 28.82
C PRO A 536 25.61 24.19 27.63
N GLY A 537 24.56 25.00 27.72
CA GLY A 537 24.22 25.99 26.67
C GLY A 537 23.42 25.45 25.49
N LEU A 538 22.93 24.20 25.58
CA LEU A 538 22.03 23.60 24.59
C LEU A 538 20.56 23.75 24.98
N SER A 539 19.72 23.87 23.96
CA SER A 539 18.26 23.83 24.03
C SER A 539 17.72 22.66 23.21
N ILE A 540 16.51 22.21 23.55
CA ILE A 540 15.76 21.19 22.81
C ILE A 540 14.39 21.74 22.42
N SER A 541 13.93 21.35 21.23
CA SER A 541 12.54 21.53 20.81
C SER A 541 11.92 20.19 20.42
N TYR A 542 10.62 20.02 20.72
CA TYR A 542 9.79 18.95 20.19
C TYR A 542 8.74 19.57 19.26
N GLN A 543 9.01 19.57 17.96
CA GLN A 543 8.19 20.26 16.97
C GLN A 543 7.30 19.27 16.21
N VAL A 544 6.09 19.71 15.90
CA VAL A 544 5.06 18.93 15.20
C VAL A 544 4.90 19.45 13.78
N ALA A 545 4.79 18.54 12.81
CA ALA A 545 4.41 18.83 11.42
C ALA A 545 2.86 18.82 11.34
N PRO A 546 2.19 19.99 11.36
CA PRO A 546 0.74 20.04 11.53
C PRO A 546 -0.02 19.41 10.36
N GLU A 547 0.48 19.55 9.15
CA GLU A 547 -0.17 19.09 7.91
C GLU A 547 0.14 17.63 7.56
N ASP A 548 1.13 17.01 8.20
CA ASP A 548 1.44 15.59 8.02
C ASP A 548 0.90 14.72 9.16
N CYS A 549 0.53 15.35 10.28
CA CYS A 549 -0.08 14.66 11.41
C CYS A 549 -1.38 13.95 11.01
N THR A 550 -1.52 12.72 11.47
CA THR A 550 -2.72 11.89 11.26
C THR A 550 -3.68 11.90 12.45
N GLY A 551 -3.31 12.53 13.56
CA GLY A 551 -4.16 12.65 14.76
C GLY A 551 -4.35 11.33 15.53
N CYS A 552 -3.40 10.38 15.43
CA CYS A 552 -3.50 9.04 16.04
C CYS A 552 -3.38 9.00 17.59
N THR A 553 -3.08 10.14 18.22
CA THR A 553 -2.95 10.32 19.69
C THR A 553 -1.84 9.54 20.41
N LEU A 554 -1.11 8.65 19.73
CA LEU A 554 -0.09 7.78 20.35
C LEU A 554 1.01 8.56 21.09
N CYS A 555 1.49 9.67 20.54
CA CYS A 555 2.51 10.50 21.20
C CYS A 555 2.03 11.09 22.54
N VAL A 556 0.74 11.39 22.67
CA VAL A 556 0.09 11.89 23.90
C VAL A 556 -0.20 10.75 24.87
N ASP A 557 -0.55 9.57 24.34
CA ASP A 557 -0.80 8.37 25.12
C ASP A 557 0.48 7.88 25.84
N ILE A 558 1.59 7.75 25.11
CA ILE A 558 2.87 7.28 25.68
C ILE A 558 3.48 8.27 26.68
N CYS A 559 3.08 9.56 26.62
CA CYS A 559 3.65 10.59 27.47
C CYS A 559 3.33 10.31 28.95
N PRO A 560 4.34 10.01 29.79
CA PRO A 560 4.09 9.62 31.18
C PRO A 560 3.90 10.83 32.10
N ILE A 561 4.19 12.04 31.61
CA ILE A 561 4.32 13.23 32.44
C ILE A 561 3.00 13.99 32.51
N ARG A 562 2.52 14.19 33.74
CA ARG A 562 1.31 14.92 34.09
C ARG A 562 1.65 16.06 35.04
N ASP A 563 0.90 17.14 34.95
CA ASP A 563 0.93 18.19 35.95
C ASP A 563 0.48 17.62 37.31
N LYS A 564 1.26 17.89 38.35
CA LYS A 564 0.96 17.42 39.72
C LYS A 564 -0.31 18.06 40.28
N SER A 565 -0.64 19.27 39.84
CA SER A 565 -1.80 20.04 40.27
C SER A 565 -3.06 19.76 39.44
N ASN A 566 -2.89 19.28 38.20
CA ASN A 566 -3.99 18.94 37.29
C ASN A 566 -3.67 17.69 36.44
N ALA A 567 -4.19 16.53 36.85
CA ALA A 567 -3.92 15.27 36.17
C ALA A 567 -4.40 15.21 34.70
N SER A 568 -5.31 16.10 34.27
CA SER A 568 -5.75 16.19 32.86
C SER A 568 -4.78 16.96 31.98
N ARG A 569 -3.88 17.78 32.55
CA ARG A 569 -2.83 18.50 31.83
C ARG A 569 -1.58 17.63 31.77
N LYS A 570 -1.19 17.21 30.57
CA LYS A 570 0.04 16.44 30.31
C LYS A 570 1.14 17.33 29.71
N ALA A 571 2.36 16.82 29.61
CA ALA A 571 3.42 17.49 28.84
C ALA A 571 3.16 17.55 27.32
N LEU A 572 2.21 16.76 26.82
CA LEU A 572 1.75 16.78 25.43
C LEU A 572 0.24 16.54 25.41
N ASN A 573 -0.55 17.39 24.76
CA ASN A 573 -2.02 17.31 24.76
C ASN A 573 -2.58 17.45 23.34
N MET A 574 -3.67 16.74 23.01
CA MET A 574 -4.35 16.96 21.74
C MET A 574 -5.17 18.24 21.78
N GLN A 575 -5.04 19.09 20.78
CA GLN A 575 -5.84 20.31 20.60
C GLN A 575 -6.40 20.39 19.18
N PRO A 576 -7.53 21.08 18.95
CA PRO A 576 -8.00 21.39 17.60
C PRO A 576 -6.88 21.93 16.72
N GLN A 577 -6.76 21.42 15.49
CA GLN A 577 -5.69 21.82 14.59
C GLN A 577 -5.81 23.30 14.19
N LEU A 578 -7.03 23.81 13.96
CA LEU A 578 -7.29 25.24 13.77
C LEU A 578 -7.58 25.88 15.13
N PRO A 579 -7.01 27.06 15.45
CA PRO A 579 -6.23 27.95 14.56
C PRO A 579 -4.71 27.66 14.49
N LEU A 580 -4.20 26.63 15.17
CA LEU A 580 -2.76 26.36 15.35
C LEU A 580 -1.99 26.04 14.05
N ARG A 581 -2.66 25.57 13.00
CA ARG A 581 -2.03 25.06 11.77
C ARG A 581 -1.02 26.03 11.16
N GLU A 582 -1.40 27.29 10.97
CA GLU A 582 -0.54 28.26 10.27
C GLU A 582 0.73 28.57 11.07
N THR A 583 0.58 28.86 12.37
CA THR A 583 1.72 29.12 13.26
C THR A 583 2.62 27.89 13.41
N GLU A 584 2.05 26.69 13.49
CA GLU A 584 2.85 25.47 13.61
C GLU A 584 3.51 25.07 12.28
N ARG A 585 3.00 25.53 11.13
CA ARG A 585 3.68 25.36 9.83
C ARG A 585 4.96 26.21 9.80
N GLU A 586 4.86 27.48 10.20
CA GLU A 586 6.04 28.36 10.31
C GLU A 586 7.07 27.82 11.29
N ASN A 587 6.63 27.33 12.45
CA ASN A 587 7.51 26.70 13.43
C ASN A 587 8.15 25.41 12.90
N TRP A 588 7.41 24.61 12.13
CA TRP A 588 7.92 23.39 11.49
C TRP A 588 9.00 23.71 10.45
N ASP A 589 8.77 24.71 9.59
CA ASP A 589 9.75 25.13 8.58
C ASP A 589 11.02 25.68 9.24
N TYR A 590 10.88 26.50 10.28
CA TYR A 590 12.00 26.96 11.09
C TYR A 590 12.76 25.79 11.74
N PHE A 591 12.05 24.83 12.33
CA PHE A 591 12.64 23.62 12.93
C PHE A 591 13.43 22.80 11.91
N LEU A 592 12.93 22.66 10.68
CA LEU A 592 13.64 21.96 9.61
C LEU A 592 14.93 22.68 9.23
N ALA A 593 14.95 24.03 9.23
CA ALA A 593 16.13 24.84 8.92
C ALA A 593 17.23 24.79 10.00
N LEU A 594 16.89 24.43 11.25
CA LEU A 594 17.89 24.24 12.31
C LEU A 594 18.86 23.11 11.95
N PRO A 595 20.17 23.25 12.27
CA PRO A 595 21.15 22.22 12.00
C PRO A 595 20.82 20.92 12.74
N GLU A 596 21.08 19.78 12.11
CA GLU A 596 21.05 18.49 12.79
C GLU A 596 22.21 18.40 13.80
N TYR A 597 21.96 17.76 14.95
CA TYR A 597 23.01 17.58 15.94
C TYR A 597 24.03 16.54 15.48
N ASP A 598 25.30 16.75 15.81
CA ASP A 598 26.38 15.85 15.41
C ASP A 598 26.16 14.43 15.95
N ARG A 599 25.98 13.47 15.04
CA ARG A 599 25.73 12.06 15.36
C ARG A 599 26.84 11.44 16.21
N ARG A 600 28.09 11.88 16.04
CA ARG A 600 29.27 11.38 16.77
C ARG A 600 29.22 11.70 18.25
N LEU A 601 28.46 12.73 18.64
CA LEU A 601 28.33 13.20 20.01
C LEU A 601 27.10 12.61 20.73
N LEU A 602 26.23 11.87 20.03
CA LEU A 602 25.01 11.31 20.58
C LEU A 602 25.24 9.96 21.25
N LYS A 603 24.68 9.80 22.46
CA LYS A 603 24.54 8.48 23.10
C LYS A 603 23.35 7.72 22.51
N THR A 604 23.56 7.08 21.37
CA THR A 604 22.53 6.38 20.58
C THR A 604 21.94 5.14 21.26
N ASN A 605 22.58 4.62 22.31
CA ASN A 605 22.08 3.51 23.14
C ASN A 605 21.00 3.92 24.16
N THR A 606 20.60 5.19 24.19
CA THR A 606 19.50 5.69 25.02
C THR A 606 18.34 6.18 24.15
N ILE A 607 17.09 6.05 24.63
CA ILE A 607 15.92 6.57 23.90
C ILE A 607 16.06 8.10 23.66
N LYS A 608 16.53 8.84 24.67
CA LYS A 608 16.74 10.29 24.55
C LYS A 608 17.72 10.63 23.44
N GLY A 609 18.87 9.95 23.35
CA GLY A 609 19.86 10.20 22.32
C GLY A 609 19.42 9.72 20.93
N ALA A 610 18.90 8.50 20.82
CA ALA A 610 18.43 7.94 19.54
C ALA A 610 17.33 8.77 18.89
N MET A 611 16.44 9.38 19.68
CA MET A 611 15.31 10.16 19.16
C MET A 611 15.66 11.60 18.76
N VAL A 612 16.90 12.04 18.99
CA VAL A 612 17.45 13.28 18.41
C VAL A 612 17.89 13.06 16.95
N LEU A 613 18.23 11.83 16.56
CA LEU A 613 18.64 11.52 15.20
C LEU A 613 17.51 11.82 14.21
N GLN A 614 17.86 12.42 13.08
CA GLN A 614 16.93 12.68 11.99
C GLN A 614 16.30 11.36 11.50
N PRO A 615 14.96 11.25 11.45
CA PRO A 615 14.29 10.11 10.82
C PRO A 615 14.43 10.19 9.30
N LEU A 616 14.84 9.07 8.67
CA LEU A 616 14.94 8.94 7.21
C LEU A 616 13.80 8.11 6.61
N PHE A 617 12.76 7.90 7.41
CA PHE A 617 11.46 7.36 7.01
C PHE A 617 10.36 8.25 7.61
N GLU A 618 9.65 8.99 6.77
CA GLU A 618 8.72 10.04 7.20
C GLU A 618 7.44 10.10 6.36
N PHE A 619 6.32 10.47 6.99
CA PHE A 619 5.06 10.82 6.32
C PHE A 619 4.45 9.72 5.41
N SER A 620 4.74 8.45 5.72
CA SER A 620 4.27 7.30 4.92
C SER A 620 2.75 7.23 4.74
N GLY A 621 2.32 6.54 3.68
CA GLY A 621 0.90 6.23 3.40
C GLY A 621 0.24 5.21 4.34
N ALA A 622 0.87 4.87 5.47
CA ALA A 622 0.38 3.87 6.41
C ALA A 622 -0.89 4.31 7.16
N CYS A 623 -1.57 3.36 7.78
CA CYS A 623 -2.77 3.61 8.58
C CYS A 623 -2.51 4.59 9.75
N VAL A 624 -3.53 5.34 10.15
CA VAL A 624 -3.53 6.13 11.39
C VAL A 624 -3.24 5.20 12.58
N GLY A 625 -2.13 5.40 13.29
CA GLY A 625 -1.72 4.56 14.43
C GLY A 625 -1.05 3.23 14.05
N CYS A 626 -0.57 3.07 12.81
CA CYS A 626 0.08 1.83 12.31
C CYS A 626 1.14 1.28 13.28
N GLY A 627 1.11 -0.02 13.57
CA GLY A 627 2.10 -0.68 14.42
C GLY A 627 3.43 -1.01 13.73
N GLU A 628 3.53 -0.95 12.40
CA GLU A 628 4.73 -1.35 11.66
C GLU A 628 5.78 -0.23 11.55
N THR A 629 5.34 1.00 11.25
CA THR A 629 6.24 2.09 10.83
C THR A 629 7.15 2.68 11.91
N PRO A 630 6.82 2.65 13.23
CA PRO A 630 7.78 3.06 14.26
C PRO A 630 9.10 2.27 14.23
N TYR A 631 9.06 0.99 13.85
CA TYR A 631 10.24 0.14 13.72
C TYR A 631 11.11 0.54 12.52
N LEU A 632 10.49 0.83 11.37
CA LEU A 632 11.21 1.31 10.17
C LEU A 632 11.83 2.69 10.39
N LYS A 633 11.09 3.59 11.06
CA LYS A 633 11.62 4.88 11.51
C LYS A 633 12.85 4.68 12.38
N LEU A 634 12.79 3.80 13.39
CA LEU A 634 13.93 3.51 14.27
C LEU A 634 15.14 3.01 13.47
N ALA A 635 14.98 2.01 12.60
CA ALA A 635 16.08 1.53 11.74
C ALA A 635 16.68 2.67 10.90
N SER A 636 15.84 3.51 10.30
CA SER A 636 16.27 4.63 9.46
C SER A 636 17.04 5.70 10.24
N GLN A 637 16.69 5.95 11.50
CA GLN A 637 17.40 6.90 12.36
C GLN A 637 18.80 6.39 12.72
N LEU A 638 18.87 5.11 13.09
CA LEU A 638 20.11 4.48 13.55
C LEU A 638 21.09 4.24 12.38
N PHE A 639 20.61 3.72 11.25
CA PHE A 639 21.48 3.19 10.20
C PHE A 639 21.21 3.76 8.79
N GLY A 640 20.24 4.66 8.66
CA GLY A 640 19.68 5.03 7.35
C GLY A 640 20.67 5.71 6.41
N ASP A 641 21.71 6.36 6.91
CA ASP A 641 22.75 7.00 6.08
C ASP A 641 23.70 6.00 5.39
N ARG A 642 23.54 4.70 5.67
CA ARG A 642 24.29 3.59 5.08
C ARG A 642 23.44 2.33 4.85
N MET A 643 22.11 2.47 4.87
CA MET A 643 21.15 1.37 4.77
C MET A 643 20.82 1.03 3.31
N VAL A 644 20.75 -0.26 2.99
CA VAL A 644 20.21 -0.79 1.73
C VAL A 644 19.05 -1.71 2.09
N VAL A 645 17.87 -1.48 1.51
CA VAL A 645 16.62 -2.13 1.89
C VAL A 645 16.10 -3.01 0.76
N ALA A 646 16.05 -4.32 1.00
CA ALA A 646 15.24 -5.27 0.26
C ALA A 646 13.88 -5.42 0.98
N ASN A 647 12.80 -4.96 0.35
CA ASN A 647 11.48 -4.98 0.96
C ASN A 647 10.55 -5.98 0.25
N ALA A 648 9.96 -6.92 0.98
CA ALA A 648 8.99 -7.87 0.45
C ALA A 648 7.70 -7.14 0.07
N THR A 649 6.97 -7.65 -0.93
CA THR A 649 5.64 -7.11 -1.24
C THR A 649 4.67 -7.32 -0.07
N GLY A 650 4.01 -6.25 0.38
CA GLY A 650 3.14 -6.28 1.55
C GLY A 650 2.78 -4.87 2.02
N CYS A 651 2.29 -4.70 3.26
CA CYS A 651 2.03 -3.37 3.81
C CYS A 651 3.23 -2.44 3.66
N SER A 652 4.43 -2.96 4.02
CA SER A 652 5.68 -2.23 4.03
C SER A 652 6.12 -1.74 2.65
N SER A 653 5.87 -2.50 1.59
CA SER A 653 6.14 -2.00 0.23
C SER A 653 5.09 -0.99 -0.24
N ILE A 654 3.82 -1.15 0.16
CA ILE A 654 2.75 -0.23 -0.23
C ILE A 654 2.95 1.14 0.43
N TYR A 655 3.08 1.24 1.76
CA TYR A 655 3.30 2.57 2.35
C TYR A 655 4.75 3.06 2.17
N GLY A 656 5.69 2.17 1.79
CA GLY A 656 7.12 2.46 1.65
C GLY A 656 7.57 2.82 0.23
N GLY A 657 6.82 2.47 -0.81
CA GLY A 657 7.25 2.65 -2.20
C GLY A 657 6.11 2.81 -3.22
N ASN A 658 4.92 3.23 -2.77
CA ASN A 658 3.79 3.47 -3.67
C ASN A 658 3.73 4.92 -4.17
N LEU A 659 3.78 5.11 -5.49
CA LEU A 659 3.63 6.42 -6.11
C LEU A 659 2.28 7.07 -5.76
N PRO A 660 2.21 8.41 -5.68
CA PRO A 660 3.21 9.39 -6.13
C PRO A 660 4.38 9.67 -5.19
N THR A 661 4.29 9.26 -3.93
CA THR A 661 5.19 9.75 -2.88
C THR A 661 5.85 8.61 -2.10
N THR A 662 7.13 8.77 -1.77
CA THR A 662 7.91 7.79 -1.01
C THR A 662 8.38 8.40 0.32
N PRO A 663 8.28 7.64 1.44
CA PRO A 663 8.66 8.11 2.78
C PRO A 663 10.16 8.03 3.07
N TRP A 664 10.92 7.25 2.29
CA TRP A 664 12.37 7.15 2.44
C TRP A 664 13.00 8.46 2.00
N THR A 665 13.81 9.08 2.85
CA THR A 665 14.41 10.40 2.57
C THR A 665 15.92 10.39 2.81
N LYS A 666 16.57 11.53 2.55
CA LYS A 666 18.00 11.75 2.71
C LYS A 666 18.26 12.72 3.86
N ASN A 667 19.41 12.58 4.50
CA ASN A 667 19.93 13.55 5.44
C ASN A 667 20.50 14.80 4.70
N THR A 668 21.01 15.76 5.46
CA THR A 668 21.62 17.00 4.92
C THR A 668 22.84 16.75 4.04
N ASP A 669 23.52 15.62 4.17
CA ASP A 669 24.65 15.22 3.31
C ASP A 669 24.20 14.51 2.02
N GLY A 670 22.90 14.38 1.78
CA GLY A 670 22.33 13.66 0.65
C GLY A 670 22.36 12.13 0.79
N ARG A 671 22.61 11.59 1.99
CA ARG A 671 22.69 10.15 2.27
C ARG A 671 21.38 9.65 2.86
N GLY A 672 20.93 8.47 2.43
CA GLY A 672 19.72 7.87 2.97
C GLY A 672 19.52 6.44 2.47
N PRO A 673 18.45 5.75 2.93
CA PRO A 673 18.22 4.37 2.57
C PRO A 673 18.02 4.19 1.06
N ALA A 674 18.80 3.29 0.45
CA ALA A 674 18.54 2.81 -0.90
C ALA A 674 17.50 1.70 -0.82
N TRP A 675 16.30 1.91 -1.37
CA TRP A 675 15.17 1.00 -1.20
C TRP A 675 14.77 0.33 -2.51
N SER A 676 14.44 -0.97 -2.45
CA SER A 676 13.87 -1.70 -3.58
C SER A 676 12.91 -2.80 -3.12
N ASN A 677 11.86 -3.04 -3.91
CA ASN A 677 10.96 -4.19 -3.79
C ASN A 677 11.07 -5.04 -5.06
N SER A 678 11.55 -6.28 -4.91
CA SER A 678 11.53 -7.28 -5.98
C SER A 678 10.14 -7.91 -6.06
N LEU A 679 9.90 -9.03 -5.38
CA LEU A 679 8.61 -9.73 -5.35
C LEU A 679 8.16 -10.00 -3.91
N PHE A 680 7.11 -10.81 -3.77
CA PHE A 680 6.59 -11.21 -2.47
C PHE A 680 7.38 -12.38 -1.88
N GLU A 681 7.76 -13.33 -2.74
CA GLU A 681 8.36 -14.62 -2.39
C GLU A 681 9.88 -14.60 -2.21
N ASP A 682 10.58 -13.68 -2.88
CA ASP A 682 12.05 -13.75 -3.08
C ASP A 682 12.85 -12.75 -2.22
N ASN A 683 12.19 -12.04 -1.30
CA ASN A 683 12.81 -10.88 -0.66
C ASN A 683 14.07 -11.22 0.15
N ALA A 684 14.15 -12.43 0.72
CA ALA A 684 15.32 -12.84 1.46
C ALA A 684 16.51 -13.00 0.51
N GLU A 685 16.30 -13.75 -0.57
CA GLU A 685 17.26 -14.02 -1.63
C GLU A 685 17.68 -12.73 -2.33
N PHE A 686 16.75 -11.80 -2.51
CA PHE A 686 17.02 -10.48 -3.08
C PHE A 686 17.98 -9.67 -2.19
N GLY A 687 17.71 -9.60 -0.89
CA GLY A 687 18.63 -8.96 0.06
C GLY A 687 19.97 -9.67 0.19
N LEU A 688 20.00 -11.00 0.11
CA LEU A 688 21.25 -11.77 0.04
C LEU A 688 22.05 -11.42 -1.22
N GLY A 689 21.38 -11.27 -2.37
CA GLY A 689 21.98 -10.80 -3.62
C GLY A 689 22.64 -9.42 -3.45
N MET A 690 21.95 -8.48 -2.79
CA MET A 690 22.52 -7.17 -2.45
C MET A 690 23.77 -7.30 -1.58
N ARG A 691 23.74 -8.14 -0.54
CA ARG A 691 24.90 -8.38 0.34
C ARG A 691 26.09 -8.97 -0.43
N ILE A 692 25.85 -9.96 -1.29
CA ILE A 692 26.91 -10.58 -2.11
C ILE A 692 27.51 -9.56 -3.07
N ALA A 693 26.68 -8.73 -3.71
CA ALA A 693 27.16 -7.68 -4.60
C ALA A 693 28.04 -6.67 -3.86
N LEU A 694 27.59 -6.19 -2.70
CA LEU A 694 28.36 -5.27 -1.86
C LEU A 694 29.67 -5.89 -1.37
N ASP A 695 29.68 -7.14 -0.92
CA ASP A 695 30.90 -7.86 -0.53
C ASP A 695 31.91 -7.87 -1.68
N ARG A 696 31.46 -8.20 -2.89
CA ARG A 696 32.33 -8.29 -4.06
C ARG A 696 32.85 -6.92 -4.48
N GLN A 697 32.02 -5.90 -4.44
CA GLN A 697 32.43 -4.52 -4.75
C GLN A 697 33.44 -3.99 -3.74
N THR A 698 33.24 -4.23 -2.44
CA THR A 698 34.21 -3.85 -1.39
C THR A 698 35.55 -4.58 -1.61
N ALA A 699 35.53 -5.90 -1.84
CA ALA A 699 36.75 -6.67 -2.09
C ALA A 699 37.50 -6.16 -3.33
N TYR A 700 36.78 -5.82 -4.40
CA TYR A 700 37.39 -5.29 -5.61
C TYR A 700 37.96 -3.87 -5.41
N ALA A 701 37.27 -3.02 -4.66
CA ALA A 701 37.80 -1.71 -4.27
C ALA A 701 39.10 -1.85 -3.47
N GLN A 702 39.19 -2.82 -2.55
CA GLN A 702 40.41 -3.10 -1.78
C GLN A 702 41.56 -3.62 -2.66
N GLU A 703 41.28 -4.46 -3.65
CA GLU A 703 42.26 -4.94 -4.64
C GLU A 703 42.83 -3.79 -5.48
N LEU A 704 41.96 -2.92 -5.99
CA LEU A 704 42.35 -1.72 -6.75
C LEU A 704 43.16 -0.75 -5.90
N LEU A 705 42.77 -0.58 -4.63
CA LEU A 705 43.50 0.27 -3.68
C LEU A 705 44.92 -0.24 -3.45
N ASN A 706 45.11 -1.56 -3.35
CA ASN A 706 46.43 -2.17 -3.25
C ASN A 706 47.24 -2.07 -4.56
N THR A 707 46.58 -2.21 -5.71
CA THR A 707 47.22 -2.03 -7.02
C THR A 707 47.75 -0.61 -7.19
N LEU A 708 47.01 0.38 -6.69
CA LEU A 708 47.36 1.81 -6.74
C LEU A 708 48.16 2.26 -5.51
N ARG A 709 48.79 1.34 -4.76
CA ARG A 709 49.45 1.66 -3.49
C ARG A 709 50.62 2.63 -3.62
N GLU A 710 51.43 2.50 -4.67
CA GLU A 710 52.54 3.44 -4.92
C GLU A 710 52.04 4.86 -5.20
N PRO A 711 51.16 5.11 -6.20
CA PRO A 711 50.71 6.47 -6.51
C PRO A 711 49.81 7.09 -5.42
N LEU A 712 49.08 6.29 -4.63
CA LEU A 712 48.22 6.79 -3.54
C LEU A 712 48.97 6.99 -2.21
N GLY A 713 50.13 6.34 -2.06
CA GLY A 713 50.93 6.29 -0.84
C GLY A 713 50.50 5.20 0.12
N GLY A 714 51.45 4.35 0.54
CA GLY A 714 51.20 3.16 1.36
C GLY A 714 50.48 3.41 2.68
N ASN A 715 50.78 4.53 3.37
CA ASN A 715 50.10 4.88 4.63
C ASN A 715 48.63 5.23 4.42
N CYS A 716 48.30 5.89 3.30
CA CYS A 716 46.91 6.23 2.98
C CYS A 716 46.10 4.96 2.69
N VAL A 717 46.67 4.03 1.92
CA VAL A 717 46.05 2.74 1.63
C VAL A 717 45.83 1.94 2.91
N GLN A 718 46.84 1.85 3.78
CA GLN A 718 46.73 1.11 5.03
C GLN A 718 45.63 1.67 5.93
N ALA A 719 45.57 3.00 6.08
CA ALA A 719 44.56 3.66 6.89
C ALA A 719 43.12 3.45 6.38
N LEU A 720 42.93 3.26 5.08
CA LEU A 720 41.62 2.94 4.47
C LEU A 720 41.22 1.47 4.67
N LEU A 721 42.18 0.56 4.65
CA LEU A 721 41.96 -0.89 4.79
C LEU A 721 41.71 -1.27 6.26
N ASP A 722 42.44 -0.67 7.19
CA ASP A 722 42.41 -1.01 8.62
C ASP A 722 41.43 -0.13 9.43
N ALA A 723 40.62 0.70 8.75
CA ALA A 723 39.73 1.63 9.42
C ALA A 723 38.67 0.90 10.26
N ASP A 724 38.64 1.20 11.56
CA ASP A 724 37.55 0.79 12.43
C ASP A 724 36.27 1.57 12.09
N GLN A 725 35.18 0.83 11.92
CA GLN A 725 33.86 1.34 11.53
C GLN A 725 32.77 0.77 12.43
N SER A 726 33.11 0.36 13.66
CA SER A 726 32.15 -0.20 14.63
C SER A 726 31.18 0.84 15.20
N ASP A 727 31.50 2.13 15.10
CA ASP A 727 30.67 3.22 15.62
C ASP A 727 30.53 4.41 14.64
N GLU A 728 29.73 5.41 15.04
CA GLU A 728 29.47 6.63 14.25
C GLU A 728 30.74 7.45 13.98
N ALA A 729 31.69 7.50 14.92
CA ALA A 729 32.92 8.25 14.75
C ALA A 729 33.85 7.58 13.73
N GLY A 730 34.04 6.27 13.83
CA GLY A 730 34.83 5.47 12.89
C GLY A 730 34.27 5.52 11.46
N ILE A 731 32.94 5.41 11.32
CA ILE A 731 32.26 5.56 10.02
C ILE A 731 32.48 6.97 9.44
N TYR A 732 32.35 8.02 10.26
CA TYR A 732 32.60 9.39 9.83
C TYR A 732 34.04 9.55 9.33
N GLU A 733 35.02 9.10 10.11
CA GLU A 733 36.43 9.19 9.73
C GLU A 733 36.73 8.42 8.44
N GLN A 734 36.14 7.23 8.26
CA GLN A 734 36.31 6.48 7.02
C GLN A 734 35.75 7.23 5.81
N ARG A 735 34.62 7.93 5.97
CA ARG A 735 34.07 8.78 4.90
C ARG A 735 35.02 9.92 4.53
N GLU A 736 35.66 10.54 5.52
CA GLU A 736 36.69 11.57 5.27
C GLU A 736 37.90 10.99 4.51
N ARG A 737 38.36 9.79 4.90
CA ARG A 737 39.43 9.07 4.18
C ARG A 737 39.03 8.78 2.73
N VAL A 738 37.79 8.33 2.49
CA VAL A 738 37.26 8.06 1.15
C VAL A 738 37.09 9.34 0.32
N ALA A 739 36.67 10.44 0.93
CA ALA A 739 36.58 11.74 0.25
C ALA A 739 37.98 12.22 -0.21
N ALA A 740 38.98 12.11 0.67
CA ALA A 740 40.37 12.40 0.34
C ALA A 740 40.94 11.44 -0.74
N LEU A 741 40.56 10.16 -0.70
CA LEU A 741 40.90 9.18 -1.74
C LEU A 741 40.35 9.61 -3.09
N LYS A 742 39.06 9.97 -3.19
CA LYS A 742 38.44 10.42 -4.45
C LYS A 742 39.15 11.63 -5.05
N GLN A 743 39.60 12.58 -4.22
CA GLN A 743 40.40 13.73 -4.68
C GLN A 743 41.75 13.30 -5.28
N ARG A 744 42.42 12.30 -4.69
CA ARG A 744 43.68 11.75 -5.23
C ARG A 744 43.45 10.93 -6.50
N LEU A 745 42.38 10.16 -6.58
CA LEU A 745 42.06 9.37 -7.77
C LEU A 745 41.79 10.26 -8.98
N ALA A 746 41.19 11.45 -8.78
CA ALA A 746 40.96 12.42 -9.83
C ALA A 746 42.24 12.96 -10.49
N THR A 747 43.42 12.80 -9.87
CA THR A 747 44.70 13.19 -10.47
C THR A 747 45.41 12.04 -11.19
N LEU A 748 44.87 10.82 -11.14
CA LEU A 748 45.44 9.62 -11.74
C LEU A 748 44.62 9.20 -12.96
N ASP A 749 45.23 9.30 -14.15
CA ASP A 749 44.58 8.86 -15.39
C ASP A 749 44.94 7.40 -15.70
N SER A 750 44.27 6.48 -14.99
CA SER A 750 44.40 5.04 -15.26
C SER A 750 43.03 4.34 -15.14
N PRO A 751 42.78 3.27 -15.90
CA PRO A 751 41.53 2.52 -15.79
C PRO A 751 41.23 2.06 -14.35
N ALA A 752 42.26 1.61 -13.62
CA ALA A 752 42.13 1.20 -12.23
C ALA A 752 41.69 2.35 -11.29
N ALA A 753 42.20 3.57 -11.52
CA ALA A 753 41.82 4.73 -10.72
C ALA A 753 40.38 5.18 -11.01
N HIS A 754 39.96 5.16 -12.29
CA HIS A 754 38.59 5.46 -12.70
C HIS A 754 37.60 4.47 -12.07
N THR A 755 37.87 3.15 -12.18
CA THR A 755 37.03 2.12 -11.56
C THR A 755 37.02 2.21 -10.03
N LEU A 756 38.17 2.47 -9.39
CA LEU A 756 38.20 2.65 -7.94
C LEU A 756 37.41 3.89 -7.51
N SER A 757 37.39 4.96 -8.30
CA SER A 757 36.61 6.17 -8.00
C SER A 757 35.10 5.89 -7.91
N GLU A 758 34.59 5.06 -8.82
CA GLU A 758 33.19 4.60 -8.83
C GLU A 758 32.87 3.69 -7.63
N LEU A 759 33.83 2.87 -7.20
CA LEU A 759 33.65 1.90 -6.11
C LEU A 759 34.09 2.40 -4.73
N ALA A 760 34.75 3.56 -4.62
CA ALA A 760 35.41 4.01 -3.40
C ALA A 760 34.46 4.08 -2.19
N GLU A 761 33.18 4.37 -2.42
CA GLU A 761 32.17 4.42 -1.36
C GLU A 761 31.83 3.06 -0.74
N MET A 762 32.23 1.96 -1.39
CA MET A 762 32.10 0.59 -0.89
C MET A 762 33.15 0.25 0.16
N LEU A 763 34.14 1.12 0.39
CA LEU A 763 35.07 1.04 1.52
C LEU A 763 34.42 1.47 2.85
N CYS A 764 33.26 2.14 2.79
CA CYS A 764 32.45 2.45 3.95
C CYS A 764 31.40 1.36 4.20
N LYS A 765 31.29 0.84 5.43
CA LYS A 765 30.35 -0.23 5.83
C LYS A 765 28.92 0.11 5.39
N LYS A 766 28.26 -0.82 4.69
CA LYS A 766 26.84 -0.76 4.32
C LYS A 766 26.04 -1.75 5.15
N SER A 767 24.83 -1.37 5.55
CA SER A 767 23.91 -2.19 6.34
C SER A 767 22.77 -2.68 5.46
N VAL A 768 22.72 -3.99 5.18
CA VAL A 768 21.66 -4.61 4.36
C VAL A 768 20.50 -5.01 5.26
N TRP A 769 19.31 -4.50 4.95
CA TRP A 769 18.07 -4.76 5.67
C TRP A 769 17.04 -5.44 4.78
N ILE A 770 16.50 -6.56 5.24
CA ILE A 770 15.49 -7.38 4.58
C ILE A 770 14.19 -7.21 5.37
N VAL A 771 13.27 -6.41 4.84
CA VAL A 771 12.04 -5.99 5.52
C VAL A 771 10.84 -6.71 4.92
N GLY A 772 9.96 -7.28 5.75
CA GLY A 772 8.71 -7.83 5.27
C GLY A 772 7.71 -8.17 6.37
N GLY A 773 6.46 -8.42 5.99
CA GLY A 773 5.41 -8.83 6.92
C GLY A 773 5.44 -10.32 7.26
N ASP A 774 4.57 -10.75 8.16
CA ASP A 774 4.47 -12.15 8.57
C ASP A 774 4.09 -13.10 7.41
N GLY A 775 3.27 -12.64 6.46
CA GLY A 775 2.91 -13.48 5.31
C GLY A 775 4.07 -13.83 4.39
N TRP A 776 5.08 -12.97 4.31
CA TRP A 776 6.32 -13.31 3.61
C TRP A 776 7.15 -14.29 4.46
N ALA A 777 7.51 -13.89 5.68
CA ALA A 777 8.49 -14.60 6.50
C ALA A 777 8.03 -15.98 6.96
N TYR A 778 6.73 -16.18 7.22
CA TYR A 778 6.22 -17.43 7.76
C TYR A 778 5.72 -18.40 6.69
N ASP A 779 5.31 -17.89 5.53
CA ASP A 779 4.66 -18.64 4.45
C ASP A 779 5.47 -18.64 3.16
N ILE A 780 5.20 -17.68 2.24
CA ILE A 780 5.62 -17.79 0.83
C ILE A 780 7.14 -17.65 0.67
N GLY A 781 7.78 -16.78 1.45
CA GLY A 781 9.22 -16.55 1.41
C GLY A 781 10.00 -17.28 2.50
N TYR A 782 9.34 -18.16 3.28
CA TYR A 782 10.02 -18.84 4.39
C TYR A 782 11.18 -19.73 3.91
N GLY A 783 11.05 -20.42 2.78
CA GLY A 783 12.13 -21.25 2.24
C GLY A 783 13.37 -20.44 1.89
N GLY A 784 13.18 -19.27 1.27
CA GLY A 784 14.24 -18.30 1.00
C GLY A 784 14.84 -17.72 2.28
N LEU A 785 13.99 -17.31 3.21
CA LEU A 785 14.39 -16.78 4.52
C LEU A 785 15.27 -17.78 5.29
N ASP A 786 14.85 -19.04 5.39
CA ASP A 786 15.61 -20.09 6.05
C ASP A 786 16.99 -20.28 5.40
N HIS A 787 17.07 -20.26 4.06
CA HIS A 787 18.33 -20.34 3.34
C HIS A 787 19.27 -19.17 3.65
N VAL A 788 18.72 -17.94 3.74
CA VAL A 788 19.51 -16.74 4.07
C VAL A 788 20.01 -16.79 5.51
N LEU A 789 19.19 -17.22 6.46
CA LEU A 789 19.60 -17.43 7.85
C LEU A 789 20.73 -18.48 7.95
N ALA A 790 20.65 -19.56 7.17
CA ALA A 790 21.68 -20.60 7.13
C ALA A 790 22.99 -20.13 6.46
N SER A 791 22.96 -19.09 5.62
CA SER A 791 24.11 -18.65 4.82
C SER A 791 25.28 -18.09 5.64
N GLY A 792 25.01 -17.61 6.86
CA GLY A 792 25.99 -16.92 7.70
C GLY A 792 26.42 -15.53 7.22
N ARG A 793 25.80 -14.99 6.18
CA ARG A 793 26.09 -13.64 5.67
C ARG A 793 25.51 -12.57 6.58
N ASN A 794 26.22 -11.44 6.70
CA ASN A 794 25.79 -10.30 7.50
C ASN A 794 24.62 -9.55 6.83
N VAL A 795 23.41 -9.87 7.25
CA VAL A 795 22.15 -9.23 6.83
C VAL A 795 21.22 -9.08 8.03
N ASN A 796 20.46 -7.99 8.06
CA ASN A 796 19.47 -7.70 9.10
C ASN A 796 18.07 -7.93 8.58
N ILE A 797 17.33 -8.86 9.17
CA ILE A 797 15.95 -9.18 8.78
C ILE A 797 14.99 -8.55 9.78
N LEU A 798 14.04 -7.76 9.30
CA LEU A 798 12.97 -7.17 10.10
C LEU A 798 11.62 -7.72 9.66
N VAL A 799 11.04 -8.58 10.49
CA VAL A 799 9.70 -9.15 10.31
C VAL A 799 8.68 -8.31 11.08
N LEU A 800 7.82 -7.62 10.34
CA LEU A 800 6.72 -6.83 10.85
C LEU A 800 5.50 -7.75 11.04
N ASP A 801 5.42 -8.39 12.21
CA ASP A 801 4.45 -9.45 12.45
C ASP A 801 3.09 -8.89 12.85
N THR A 802 2.18 -8.87 11.88
CA THR A 802 0.77 -8.50 12.08
C THR A 802 -0.12 -9.71 12.28
N GLU A 803 0.44 -10.92 12.27
CA GLU A 803 -0.25 -12.20 12.40
C GLU A 803 -1.37 -12.45 11.37
N VAL A 804 -1.43 -11.70 10.27
CA VAL A 804 -2.36 -11.87 9.15
C VAL A 804 -1.79 -11.22 7.89
N TYR A 805 -2.31 -11.54 6.71
CA TYR A 805 -1.92 -10.81 5.49
C TYR A 805 -2.67 -9.48 5.45
N SER A 806 -2.10 -8.49 6.13
CA SER A 806 -2.72 -7.19 6.37
C SER A 806 -2.99 -6.39 5.10
N ASN A 807 -2.17 -6.53 4.04
CA ASN A 807 -2.36 -5.80 2.78
C ASN A 807 -3.56 -6.30 1.97
N THR A 808 -3.70 -7.61 1.82
CA THR A 808 -4.72 -8.24 0.97
C THR A 808 -6.08 -8.39 1.68
N GLY A 809 -6.23 -7.77 2.86
CA GLY A 809 -7.47 -7.68 3.60
C GLY A 809 -7.67 -8.75 4.66
N GLY A 810 -6.60 -9.19 5.33
CA GLY A 810 -6.67 -10.00 6.55
C GLY A 810 -6.88 -11.50 6.30
N GLN A 811 -6.09 -12.10 5.42
CA GLN A 811 -6.03 -13.56 5.25
C GLN A 811 -5.22 -14.21 6.38
N THR A 812 -5.58 -15.45 6.71
CA THR A 812 -4.83 -16.29 7.63
C THR A 812 -3.40 -16.52 7.13
N SER A 813 -2.42 -16.37 8.01
CA SER A 813 -1.01 -16.75 7.82
C SER A 813 -0.63 -17.88 8.79
N LYS A 814 0.55 -18.48 8.62
CA LYS A 814 1.11 -19.35 9.67
C LYS A 814 1.46 -18.59 10.96
N ALA A 815 1.56 -17.27 10.91
CA ALA A 815 1.74 -16.42 12.08
C ALA A 815 0.42 -16.10 12.82
N THR A 816 -0.74 -16.37 12.21
CA THR A 816 -2.05 -16.20 12.85
C THR A 816 -2.18 -17.10 14.09
N PRO A 817 -2.63 -16.56 15.25
CA PRO A 817 -2.78 -17.33 16.48
C PRO A 817 -4.00 -18.27 16.46
N LEU A 818 -4.00 -19.23 17.38
CA LEU A 818 -5.11 -20.16 17.59
C LEU A 818 -6.40 -19.39 17.93
N GLY A 819 -7.52 -19.77 17.33
CA GLY A 819 -8.83 -19.16 17.56
C GLY A 819 -9.07 -17.81 16.85
N ALA A 820 -8.06 -17.20 16.22
CA ALA A 820 -8.27 -15.97 15.46
C ALA A 820 -9.06 -16.22 14.16
N VAL A 821 -10.07 -15.40 13.93
CA VAL A 821 -10.88 -15.36 12.72
C VAL A 821 -10.22 -14.45 11.69
N ALA A 822 -9.97 -15.03 10.51
CA ALA A 822 -9.43 -14.34 9.34
C ALA A 822 -10.01 -14.98 8.07
N LYS A 823 -9.78 -14.39 6.89
CA LYS A 823 -10.17 -15.04 5.63
C LYS A 823 -9.40 -16.35 5.48
N PHE A 824 -10.10 -17.43 5.14
CA PHE A 824 -9.63 -18.83 5.15
C PHE A 824 -9.59 -19.52 6.52
N SER A 825 -9.93 -18.82 7.62
CA SER A 825 -10.16 -19.41 8.95
C SER A 825 -11.40 -18.79 9.63
N ALA A 826 -12.55 -18.86 8.94
CA ALA A 826 -13.80 -18.24 9.41
C ALA A 826 -14.31 -18.80 10.75
N GLY A 827 -14.08 -20.10 11.01
CA GLY A 827 -14.35 -20.76 12.29
C GLY A 827 -13.22 -20.63 13.31
N GLY A 828 -12.32 -19.66 13.15
CA GLY A 828 -11.09 -19.54 13.92
C GLY A 828 -10.00 -20.48 13.39
N LYS A 829 -8.73 -20.06 13.48
CA LYS A 829 -7.60 -20.93 13.10
C LYS A 829 -7.44 -22.03 14.14
N ALA A 830 -7.48 -23.28 13.70
CA ALA A 830 -7.43 -24.46 14.58
C ALA A 830 -6.01 -24.91 14.97
N THR A 831 -4.97 -24.24 14.47
CA THR A 831 -3.57 -24.57 14.78
C THR A 831 -2.87 -23.40 15.48
N ALA A 832 -1.86 -23.71 16.29
CA ALA A 832 -1.03 -22.69 16.94
C ALA A 832 -0.22 -21.85 15.92
N LYS A 833 0.25 -20.68 16.36
CA LYS A 833 1.19 -19.85 15.63
C LYS A 833 2.49 -20.64 15.39
N LYS A 834 3.01 -20.62 14.16
CA LYS A 834 4.35 -21.16 13.85
C LYS A 834 5.38 -20.33 14.63
N ASP A 835 6.29 -20.98 15.35
CA ASP A 835 7.32 -20.27 16.12
C ASP A 835 8.57 -20.04 15.27
N LEU A 836 8.61 -18.91 14.54
CA LEU A 836 9.74 -18.56 13.66
C LEU A 836 11.00 -18.23 14.45
N ALA A 837 10.88 -17.62 15.63
CA ALA A 837 12.02 -17.29 16.48
C ALA A 837 12.76 -18.57 16.89
N LEU A 838 12.02 -19.58 17.34
CA LEU A 838 12.62 -20.86 17.74
C LEU A 838 13.27 -21.60 16.56
N LEU A 839 12.70 -21.50 15.35
CA LEU A 839 13.31 -22.09 14.15
C LEU A 839 14.63 -21.39 13.79
N ALA A 840 14.68 -20.06 13.90
CA ALA A 840 15.90 -19.30 13.66
C ALA A 840 17.00 -19.58 14.70
N MET A 841 16.62 -19.78 15.96
CA MET A 841 17.56 -20.09 17.06
C MET A 841 18.24 -21.47 16.93
N ASP A 842 17.76 -22.36 16.07
CA ASP A 842 18.42 -23.66 15.86
C ASP A 842 19.76 -23.52 15.12
N TYR A 843 19.95 -22.39 14.41
CA TYR A 843 21.24 -22.02 13.83
C TYR A 843 22.13 -21.34 14.87
N SER A 844 23.38 -21.81 14.99
CA SER A 844 24.33 -21.36 16.04
C SER A 844 24.88 -19.94 15.84
N ASN A 845 24.63 -19.32 14.69
CA ASN A 845 25.19 -18.03 14.28
C ASN A 845 24.13 -16.98 13.92
N VAL A 846 22.86 -17.24 14.21
CA VAL A 846 21.77 -16.29 13.95
C VAL A 846 21.45 -15.52 15.23
N TYR A 847 21.48 -14.18 15.16
CA TYR A 847 20.92 -13.33 16.22
C TYR A 847 19.40 -13.28 16.08
N VAL A 848 18.66 -13.52 17.17
CA VAL A 848 17.18 -13.53 17.15
C VAL A 848 16.63 -12.60 18.23
N ALA A 849 15.77 -11.66 17.86
CA ALA A 849 15.08 -10.82 18.83
C ALA A 849 13.57 -10.79 18.60
N HIS A 850 12.81 -10.80 19.69
CA HIS A 850 11.37 -10.64 19.68
C HIS A 850 11.01 -9.37 20.44
N VAL A 851 10.43 -8.39 19.74
CA VAL A 851 10.31 -7.01 20.21
C VAL A 851 8.87 -6.50 20.18
N ALA A 852 8.56 -5.60 21.11
CA ALA A 852 7.35 -4.80 21.12
C ALA A 852 7.65 -3.45 21.79
N TYR A 853 7.71 -2.35 21.04
CA TYR A 853 8.24 -1.08 21.54
C TYR A 853 7.43 -0.50 22.71
N ALA A 854 6.12 -0.71 22.75
CA ALA A 854 5.29 -0.25 23.86
C ALA A 854 5.26 -1.23 25.05
N GLY A 855 5.75 -2.46 24.84
CA GLY A 855 6.05 -3.41 25.90
C GLY A 855 7.33 -3.04 26.65
N LYS A 856 8.42 -2.77 25.93
CA LYS A 856 9.71 -2.33 26.49
C LYS A 856 10.56 -1.61 25.43
N ASP A 857 10.46 -0.29 25.39
CA ASP A 857 11.12 0.57 24.39
C ASP A 857 12.65 0.44 24.40
N THR A 858 13.26 0.40 25.58
CA THR A 858 14.71 0.22 25.74
C THR A 858 15.20 -1.12 25.19
N GLN A 859 14.44 -2.20 25.38
CA GLN A 859 14.79 -3.52 24.81
C GLN A 859 14.71 -3.50 23.29
N THR A 860 13.70 -2.83 22.72
CA THR A 860 13.59 -2.69 21.27
C THR A 860 14.79 -1.93 20.70
N LEU A 861 15.22 -0.84 21.34
CA LEU A 861 16.43 -0.11 20.93
C LEU A 861 17.67 -1.00 20.99
N SER A 862 17.90 -1.70 22.10
CA SER A 862 19.04 -2.63 22.25
C SER A 862 19.04 -3.72 21.19
N ALA A 863 17.88 -4.31 20.88
CA ALA A 863 17.77 -5.36 19.86
C ALA A 863 18.18 -4.88 18.46
N PHE A 864 17.87 -3.65 18.08
CA PHE A 864 18.27 -3.10 16.78
C PHE A 864 19.78 -2.83 16.72
N LEU A 865 20.36 -2.33 17.81
CA LEU A 865 21.80 -2.07 17.89
C LEU A 865 22.61 -3.38 17.87
N GLU A 866 22.21 -4.36 18.68
CA GLU A 866 22.88 -5.66 18.75
C GLU A 866 22.73 -6.48 17.46
N ALA A 867 21.56 -6.42 16.81
CA ALA A 867 21.36 -7.08 15.52
C ALA A 867 22.31 -6.54 14.44
N GLU A 868 22.54 -5.22 14.41
CA GLU A 868 23.44 -4.61 13.42
C GLU A 868 24.92 -4.83 13.75
N GLU A 869 25.27 -4.84 15.04
CA GLU A 869 26.62 -5.16 15.52
C GLU A 869 27.01 -6.61 15.24
N HIS A 870 26.04 -7.54 15.21
CA HIS A 870 26.28 -8.94 14.93
C HIS A 870 26.82 -9.15 13.51
N GLU A 871 28.03 -9.69 13.41
CA GLU A 871 28.69 -10.03 12.14
C GLU A 871 28.16 -11.38 11.59
N GLY A 872 26.87 -11.39 11.25
CA GLY A 872 26.16 -12.56 10.74
C GLY A 872 24.68 -12.25 10.49
N PRO A 873 23.86 -13.27 10.21
CA PRO A 873 22.43 -13.10 9.98
C PRO A 873 21.73 -12.72 11.30
N SER A 874 20.92 -11.67 11.24
CA SER A 874 20.11 -11.19 12.35
C SER A 874 18.64 -11.19 11.97
N ILE A 875 17.74 -11.59 12.87
CA ILE A 875 16.29 -11.51 12.66
C ILE A 875 15.60 -10.88 13.87
N ILE A 876 14.87 -9.79 13.61
CA ILE A 876 14.02 -9.09 14.56
C ILE A 876 12.56 -9.33 14.17
N ILE A 877 11.79 -9.95 15.07
CA ILE A 877 10.37 -10.20 14.90
C ILE A 877 9.60 -9.20 15.79
N ALA A 878 8.91 -8.27 15.15
CA ALA A 878 8.31 -7.11 15.80
C ALA A 878 6.78 -7.19 15.82
N TYR A 879 6.18 -7.20 17.02
CA TYR A 879 4.72 -7.17 17.13
C TYR A 879 4.17 -5.88 16.55
N SER A 880 3.29 -6.01 15.57
CA SER A 880 2.76 -4.88 14.79
C SER A 880 1.23 -4.90 14.80
N PRO A 881 0.57 -4.28 15.80
CA PRO A 881 -0.89 -4.17 15.83
C PRO A 881 -1.46 -3.56 14.54
N CYS A 882 -2.55 -4.13 14.04
CA CYS A 882 -3.12 -3.80 12.75
C CYS A 882 -4.63 -3.59 12.83
N ILE A 883 -5.18 -2.75 11.94
CA ILE A 883 -6.64 -2.58 11.80
C ILE A 883 -7.37 -3.91 11.52
N ALA A 884 -6.68 -4.90 10.95
CA ALA A 884 -7.23 -6.24 10.69
C ALA A 884 -7.50 -7.05 11.96
N HIS A 885 -6.91 -6.66 13.10
CA HIS A 885 -7.25 -7.22 14.41
C HIS A 885 -8.63 -6.76 14.89
N GLY A 886 -9.17 -5.70 14.27
CA GLY A 886 -10.43 -5.08 14.63
C GLY A 886 -10.33 -4.33 15.97
N VAL A 887 -9.22 -3.62 16.15
CA VAL A 887 -8.94 -2.73 17.27
C VAL A 887 -8.77 -1.30 16.74
N ASP A 888 -9.24 -0.31 17.51
CA ASP A 888 -8.89 1.09 17.26
C ASP A 888 -7.40 1.31 17.59
N LEU A 889 -6.60 1.60 16.57
CA LEU A 889 -5.16 1.77 16.68
C LEU A 889 -4.73 3.02 17.46
N SER A 890 -5.66 3.90 17.87
CA SER A 890 -5.39 4.87 18.94
C SER A 890 -4.96 4.18 20.25
N ASN A 891 -5.33 2.90 20.44
CA ASN A 891 -4.98 2.05 21.58
C ASN A 891 -3.80 1.09 21.28
N ASN A 892 -2.98 1.36 20.27
CA ASN A 892 -1.87 0.48 19.87
C ASN A 892 -0.96 0.10 21.05
N HIS A 893 -0.56 1.06 21.89
CA HIS A 893 0.31 0.79 23.05
C HIS A 893 -0.32 -0.16 24.04
N ARG A 894 -1.62 0.03 24.34
CA ARG A 894 -2.37 -0.87 25.20
C ARG A 894 -2.36 -2.29 24.64
N GLN A 895 -2.52 -2.46 23.32
CA GLN A 895 -2.50 -3.78 22.71
C GLN A 895 -1.15 -4.49 22.84
N GLN A 896 -0.04 -3.78 22.59
CA GLN A 896 1.28 -4.37 22.79
C GLN A 896 1.53 -4.74 24.26
N GLN A 897 1.11 -3.89 25.19
CA GLN A 897 1.24 -4.18 26.63
C GLN A 897 0.41 -5.39 27.06
N LEU A 898 -0.84 -5.52 26.58
CA LEU A 898 -1.67 -6.68 26.85
C LEU A 898 -1.09 -7.96 26.23
N ALA A 899 -0.56 -7.88 25.01
CA ALA A 899 0.09 -9.01 24.35
C ALA A 899 1.31 -9.51 25.13
N VAL A 900 2.16 -8.60 25.65
CA VAL A 900 3.30 -8.98 26.50
C VAL A 900 2.83 -9.52 27.84
N LYS A 901 1.93 -8.83 28.54
CA LYS A 901 1.46 -9.22 29.89
C LYS A 901 0.68 -10.53 29.91
N SER A 902 0.02 -10.90 28.81
CA SER A 902 -0.73 -12.17 28.70
C SER A 902 0.14 -13.36 28.27
N GLY A 903 1.41 -13.14 27.91
CA GLY A 903 2.26 -14.17 27.31
C GLY A 903 2.01 -14.43 25.82
N HIS A 904 1.07 -13.70 25.18
CA HIS A 904 0.88 -13.76 23.73
C HIS A 904 2.17 -13.47 22.98
N TRP A 905 2.94 -12.49 23.48
CA TRP A 905 4.16 -11.99 22.85
C TRP A 905 5.30 -11.81 23.87
N PRO A 906 6.04 -12.88 24.24
CA PRO A 906 7.18 -12.76 25.17
C PRO A 906 8.30 -11.93 24.55
N LEU A 907 9.02 -11.11 25.33
CA LEU A 907 10.15 -10.33 24.82
C LEU A 907 11.45 -11.02 25.17
N PHE A 908 12.35 -11.20 24.21
CA PHE A 908 13.67 -11.81 24.43
C PHE A 908 14.65 -11.44 23.32
N ARG A 909 15.93 -11.74 23.58
CA ARG A 909 17.03 -11.67 22.62
C ARG A 909 17.90 -12.92 22.76
N PHE A 910 18.34 -13.48 21.65
CA PHE A 910 19.29 -14.57 21.55
C PHE A 910 20.51 -14.05 20.80
N ASP A 911 21.62 -13.90 21.51
CA ASP A 911 22.88 -13.42 20.96
C ASP A 911 23.92 -14.54 20.89
N PRO A 912 24.24 -15.06 19.69
CA PRO A 912 25.21 -16.12 19.51
C PRO A 912 26.64 -15.70 19.90
N ASN A 913 26.98 -14.41 19.98
CA ASN A 913 28.31 -13.98 20.42
C ASN A 913 28.57 -14.28 21.91
N ARG A 914 27.52 -14.38 22.72
CA ARG A 914 27.64 -14.79 24.13
C ARG A 914 28.11 -16.23 24.28
N ILE A 915 27.82 -17.10 23.30
CA ILE A 915 28.30 -18.49 23.26
C ILE A 915 29.83 -18.51 23.26
N LYS A 916 30.46 -17.65 22.44
CA LYS A 916 31.92 -17.51 22.37
C LYS A 916 32.55 -17.05 23.69
N GLN A 917 31.75 -16.42 24.56
CA GLN A 917 32.16 -15.96 25.89
C GLN A 917 31.84 -16.98 27.00
N GLY A 918 31.34 -18.17 26.66
CA GLY A 918 30.87 -19.16 27.63
C GLY A 918 29.64 -18.72 28.43
N LYS A 919 28.83 -17.81 27.87
CA LYS A 919 27.61 -17.28 28.50
C LYS A 919 26.38 -17.79 27.77
N ASN A 920 25.27 -17.92 28.48
CA ASN A 920 23.99 -18.26 27.87
C ASN A 920 23.59 -17.20 26.81
N PRO A 921 23.32 -17.60 25.56
CA PRO A 921 22.92 -16.66 24.50
C PRO A 921 21.52 -16.07 24.70
N MET A 922 20.63 -16.77 25.40
CA MET A 922 19.24 -16.37 25.61
C MET A 922 19.11 -15.36 26.77
N HIS A 923 18.45 -14.24 26.50
CA HIS A 923 18.07 -13.24 27.47
C HIS A 923 16.56 -13.00 27.40
N LEU A 924 15.82 -13.46 28.41
CA LEU A 924 14.38 -13.24 28.52
C LEU A 924 14.11 -11.87 29.13
N ASP A 925 13.51 -10.97 28.33
CA ASP A 925 13.33 -9.55 28.65
C ASP A 925 11.96 -9.19 29.23
N SER A 926 10.96 -10.06 29.03
CA SER A 926 9.61 -9.94 29.60
C SER A 926 9.47 -10.73 30.90
N ALA A 927 8.73 -10.16 31.85
CA ALA A 927 8.30 -10.87 33.06
C ALA A 927 7.32 -12.01 32.73
N GLU A 928 7.02 -12.83 33.75
CA GLU A 928 6.02 -13.88 33.67
C GLU A 928 4.63 -13.31 33.29
N PRO A 929 3.82 -14.03 32.49
CA PRO A 929 2.45 -13.62 32.20
C PRO A 929 1.68 -13.26 33.47
N SER A 930 1.18 -12.03 33.53
CA SER A 930 0.57 -11.42 34.72
C SER A 930 -0.93 -11.15 34.57
N ILE A 931 -1.50 -11.40 33.39
CA ILE A 931 -2.94 -11.33 33.12
C ILE A 931 -3.41 -12.59 32.40
N PRO A 932 -4.69 -12.99 32.55
CA PRO A 932 -5.28 -14.05 31.75
C PRO A 932 -5.23 -13.74 30.24
N TYR A 933 -5.00 -14.76 29.40
CA TYR A 933 -5.00 -14.62 27.94
C TYR A 933 -6.35 -14.12 27.40
N ARG A 934 -7.45 -14.47 28.09
CA ARG A 934 -8.80 -13.97 27.81
C ARG A 934 -8.86 -12.45 27.75
N ASP A 935 -8.18 -11.77 28.67
CA ASP A 935 -8.23 -10.30 28.78
C ASP A 935 -7.60 -9.61 27.56
N PHE A 936 -6.65 -10.27 26.89
CA PHE A 936 -6.08 -9.80 25.63
C PHE A 936 -7.05 -10.07 24.47
N VAL A 937 -7.44 -11.33 24.23
CA VAL A 937 -8.22 -11.70 23.04
C VAL A 937 -9.62 -11.09 23.01
N MET A 938 -10.24 -10.82 24.17
CA MET A 938 -11.54 -10.16 24.25
C MET A 938 -11.50 -8.71 23.77
N THR A 939 -10.32 -8.09 23.68
CA THR A 939 -10.18 -6.72 23.17
C THR A 939 -10.12 -6.63 21.66
N GLU A 940 -9.99 -7.76 20.95
CA GLU A 940 -9.82 -7.78 19.50
C GLU A 940 -11.01 -8.46 18.79
N THR A 941 -11.55 -7.80 17.77
CA THR A 941 -12.71 -8.33 17.03
C THR A 941 -12.39 -9.66 16.34
N ARG A 942 -11.12 -9.88 15.93
CA ARG A 942 -10.70 -11.13 15.29
C ARG A 942 -10.89 -12.36 16.17
N PHE A 943 -10.96 -12.24 17.50
CA PHE A 943 -11.33 -13.35 18.38
C PHE A 943 -12.79 -13.28 18.81
N SER A 944 -13.28 -12.09 19.21
CA SER A 944 -14.65 -11.93 19.74
C SER A 944 -15.75 -12.36 18.75
N LEU A 945 -15.50 -12.25 17.44
CA LEU A 945 -16.40 -12.75 16.39
C LEU A 945 -16.62 -14.27 16.48
N LEU A 946 -15.64 -15.02 16.96
CA LEU A 946 -15.77 -16.47 17.09
C LEU A 946 -16.79 -16.84 18.17
N TRP A 947 -16.82 -16.15 19.30
CA TRP A 947 -17.85 -16.38 20.33
C TRP A 947 -19.28 -16.15 19.83
N GLN A 948 -19.47 -15.27 18.84
CA GLN A 948 -20.78 -15.02 18.25
C GLN A 948 -21.23 -16.11 17.26
N THR A 949 -20.28 -16.80 16.64
CA THR A 949 -20.55 -17.73 15.54
C THR A 949 -20.36 -19.20 15.93
N HIS A 950 -19.37 -19.50 16.78
CA HIS A 950 -18.97 -20.81 17.25
C HIS A 950 -18.52 -20.73 18.74
N PRO A 951 -19.45 -20.51 19.69
CA PRO A 951 -19.11 -20.25 21.09
C PRO A 951 -18.34 -21.38 21.79
N GLU A 952 -18.68 -22.65 21.51
CA GLU A 952 -18.00 -23.81 22.09
C GLU A 952 -16.54 -23.91 21.61
N ASP A 953 -16.31 -23.71 20.31
CA ASP A 953 -14.96 -23.67 19.74
C ASP A 953 -14.16 -22.48 20.27
N ALA A 954 -14.80 -21.33 20.47
CA ALA A 954 -14.13 -20.15 21.03
C ALA A 954 -13.58 -20.41 22.44
N GLU A 955 -14.38 -21.02 23.32
CA GLU A 955 -13.94 -21.40 24.67
C GLU A 955 -12.87 -22.49 24.65
N ARG A 956 -13.02 -23.50 23.78
CA ARG A 956 -12.03 -24.57 23.61
C ARG A 956 -10.68 -24.04 23.13
N PHE A 957 -10.68 -23.20 22.09
CA PHE A 957 -9.46 -22.57 21.58
C PHE A 957 -8.84 -21.61 22.57
N LEU A 958 -9.64 -20.86 23.34
CA LEU A 958 -9.12 -19.99 24.38
C LEU A 958 -8.40 -20.80 25.47
N ALA A 959 -8.99 -21.90 25.95
CA ALA A 959 -8.35 -22.77 26.93
C ALA A 959 -7.02 -23.34 26.41
N GLN A 960 -7.00 -23.82 25.17
CA GLN A 960 -5.79 -24.31 24.53
C GLN A 960 -4.75 -23.19 24.35
N ALA A 961 -5.15 -22.01 23.87
CA ALA A 961 -4.24 -20.89 23.67
C ALA A 961 -3.60 -20.43 24.99
N GLN A 962 -4.36 -20.41 26.09
CA GLN A 962 -3.84 -20.11 27.42
C GLN A 962 -2.75 -21.11 27.84
N GLN A 963 -2.92 -22.41 27.56
CA GLN A 963 -1.90 -23.43 27.83
C GLN A 963 -0.67 -23.25 26.92
N ASP A 964 -0.89 -22.97 25.63
CA ASP A 964 0.18 -22.80 24.64
C ASP A 964 1.08 -21.60 25.00
N VAL A 965 0.50 -20.45 25.40
CA VAL A 965 1.30 -19.27 25.76
C VAL A 965 2.13 -19.49 27.02
N LEU A 966 1.57 -20.17 28.03
CA LEU A 966 2.29 -20.50 29.26
C LEU A 966 3.42 -21.50 28.98
N THR A 967 3.13 -22.55 28.21
CA THR A 967 4.12 -23.57 27.81
C THR A 967 5.28 -22.91 27.06
N ARG A 968 4.99 -22.03 26.10
CA ARG A 968 6.01 -21.30 25.33
C ARG A 968 6.83 -20.38 26.23
N TYR A 969 6.22 -19.65 27.16
CA TYR A 969 6.94 -18.81 28.10
C TYR A 969 7.89 -19.63 28.98
N HIS A 970 7.41 -20.71 29.59
CA HIS A 970 8.24 -21.59 30.43
C HIS A 970 9.39 -22.20 29.63
N TYR A 971 9.17 -22.57 28.38
CA TYR A 971 10.23 -23.07 27.51
C TYR A 971 11.34 -22.02 27.29
N TYR A 972 10.97 -20.77 26.97
CA TYR A 972 11.96 -19.69 26.84
C TYR A 972 12.66 -19.35 28.15
N LEU A 973 11.94 -19.42 29.27
CA LEU A 973 12.52 -19.26 30.60
C LEU A 973 13.57 -20.33 30.89
N GLN A 974 13.26 -21.60 30.61
CA GLN A 974 14.21 -22.71 30.74
C GLN A 974 15.45 -22.45 29.89
N LEU A 975 15.29 -22.10 28.61
CA LEU A 975 16.42 -21.77 27.74
C LEU A 975 17.30 -20.65 28.31
N SER A 976 16.71 -19.62 28.93
CA SER A 976 17.46 -18.52 29.57
C SER A 976 18.19 -18.89 30.86
N GLN A 977 17.82 -20.02 31.49
CA GLN A 977 18.39 -20.51 32.75
C GLN A 977 19.39 -21.66 32.56
N LEU A 978 19.54 -22.19 31.35
CA LEU A 978 20.48 -23.27 31.06
C LEU A 978 21.93 -22.83 31.29
N ASP A 979 22.71 -23.70 31.93
CA ASP A 979 24.16 -23.61 31.94
C ASP A 979 24.70 -23.98 30.54
N TRP A 980 25.39 -23.03 29.91
CA TRP A 980 25.87 -23.19 28.54
C TRP A 980 27.32 -23.67 28.52
N THR A 981 27.56 -24.89 28.04
CA THR A 981 28.89 -25.43 27.72
C THR A 981 28.96 -25.69 26.20
N GLU A 982 30.16 -25.70 25.59
CA GLU A 982 30.35 -25.78 24.12
C GLU A 982 29.67 -26.99 23.42
N THR A 983 29.15 -27.97 24.16
CA THR A 983 28.51 -29.19 23.62
C THR A 983 26.98 -29.14 23.57
N THR A 984 26.32 -28.10 24.10
CA THR A 984 24.84 -28.04 24.18
C THR A 984 24.22 -27.42 22.90
N ARG A 985 23.47 -28.21 22.10
CA ARG A 985 22.65 -27.71 20.97
C ARG A 985 21.18 -27.54 21.38
N VAL A 986 20.50 -26.50 20.89
CA VAL A 986 19.06 -26.22 21.19
C VAL A 986 18.17 -27.41 20.81
N SER A 987 18.41 -28.05 19.67
CA SER A 987 17.70 -29.26 19.23
C SER A 987 17.89 -30.47 20.14
N ALA A 988 19.08 -30.67 20.71
CA ALA A 988 19.35 -31.76 21.66
C ALA A 988 18.58 -31.54 22.97
N VAL A 989 18.46 -30.29 23.41
CA VAL A 989 17.67 -29.91 24.59
C VAL A 989 16.17 -30.08 24.34
N LYS A 990 15.67 -29.68 23.16
CA LYS A 990 14.27 -29.87 22.76
C LYS A 990 13.87 -31.34 22.77
N ALA A 991 14.77 -32.23 22.38
CA ALA A 991 14.55 -33.68 22.45
C ALA A 991 14.45 -34.17 23.90
N GLN A 992 15.39 -33.78 24.77
CA GLN A 992 15.39 -34.15 26.19
C GLN A 992 14.14 -33.66 26.94
N LEU A 993 13.71 -32.41 26.70
CA LEU A 993 12.54 -31.83 27.37
C LEU A 993 11.21 -32.44 26.90
N LYS A 994 11.09 -32.85 25.62
CA LYS A 994 9.91 -33.58 25.14
C LYS A 994 9.74 -34.93 25.82
N THR A 995 10.83 -35.64 26.08
CA THR A 995 10.82 -36.89 26.87
C THR A 995 10.44 -36.67 28.33
N ALA A 996 10.80 -35.52 28.93
CA ALA A 996 10.43 -35.20 30.31
C ALA A 996 8.97 -34.75 30.49
N ALA A 997 8.33 -34.25 29.41
CA ALA A 997 6.94 -33.77 29.41
C ALA A 997 5.91 -34.85 29.04
N THR A 998 6.33 -36.11 28.82
CA THR A 998 5.39 -37.24 28.61
C THR A 998 5.16 -37.95 29.95
N PRO A 999 3.94 -38.03 30.48
CA PRO A 999 3.67 -38.82 31.68
C PRO A 999 3.93 -40.31 31.41
N GLU A 1000 4.64 -40.97 32.32
CA GLU A 1000 4.72 -42.44 32.40
C GLU A 1000 3.32 -43.02 32.66
N GLU A 1001 2.54 -43.30 31.60
CA GLU A 1001 1.45 -44.28 31.65
C GLU A 1001 1.93 -45.57 31.00
N ALA A 1002 2.74 -46.33 31.74
CA ALA A 1002 3.01 -47.74 31.44
C ALA A 1002 3.48 -48.50 32.70
N SER A 1003 2.74 -48.42 33.81
CA SER A 1003 2.76 -49.50 34.80
C SER A 1003 1.50 -49.49 35.67
N HIS A 1004 0.56 -50.39 35.36
CA HIS A 1004 -0.20 -51.24 36.29
C HIS A 1004 -1.52 -51.73 35.67
N GLY A 1005 -1.70 -53.06 35.63
CA GLY A 1005 -3.00 -53.74 35.67
C GLY A 1005 -3.70 -53.98 34.35
#